data_AF-A0A9X4G1W3-F1
#
_entry.id   AF-A0A9X4G1W3-F1
#
_cell.length_a   1.000
_cell.length_b   1.000
_cell.length_c   1.000
_cell.angle_alpha   90.00
_cell.angle_beta   90.00
_cell.angle_gamma   90.00
#
_symmetry.space_group_name_H-M   'P 1'
#
loop_
_entity.id
_entity.type
_entity.pdbx_description
1 polymer ?
#
loop_
_entity_poly.entity_id
_entity_poly.type
_entity_poly.pdbx_seq_one_letter_code
_entity_poly.pdbx_strand_id
1 'polypeptide(L)'
;MNKIFKVIWNHTTQTFVVTSELSKSKSKSSVTIDERSSPTNNLLNLGAAALVLGATLGSVDVHAAYAADGGYAPVSRSISIGSGSNALAESSTAIGTRARATVLNSTAIGYAATARHEDAIAIGSISVAAGNDALAMGTNAQALDLSSTAIGVNATAQGELSVAYGQGAAAEAKFASALGSGAFATAMNASALGSLALAKGENSTAVGAMTSAVGVKSSALGYGAEALANSTVAIGNIANATGASSIALGSQSRTEKDNSIAIGLQSKSLNADAIAVGRQSSATGLSAIALGLQTDAKGGSSIAIGESANVATTGVSAIALGTRANAGNDGAVAIGLHANATEDQAIAIGEHTKATANDTVAIGSTTNATDRDAIAIGTNNDVSACYSVAIGSNNKVAQKETYVLGSNIVSTQENSVILGSLSKDRAATTETEATINGVTYGNFAGKGLRGNGIVSIGQEGAERQLINVAAGKVSETSTDAINGSQLYAVANKLSEGWVIANGTKVGDVKLNNQVNFLAGNANTNVEVKANGTTGIYDVVISALNTASTAAGIEYYSVNSTVAENKDNKGATASNAMAAGPKASATGNESIAIGYNSTASSVSATAMGDSSLASGGLSTAIGTSATSTGLAATSIGVLAKATADGANAMGFEATASNNNTVAVGTSSLASGPESTALGYNSTASAQNTVALGSDSIANATSALAVGVGATATADSAVAIGNDSNATGKSSVAIGESSNATGTYATAVGDTSTATGDRSVAFGIDAKARNTSTVAIGDNATATLDNSVALGSGATTEVAVDTNSATVNGITYSGFAGSTAYSVVSVGNNNQQRQIQNVAAGRISATSTDAINGSQLYVVANNLTDAINIANNTANTANTTANAANATANKGWNITTSGNATGTEDKNVQMGDKVTIDGGENIQITQEGTKISIATSKTPTFTNVTVGDTTIDSDGVKITNGPSVTKSGIDAAGNKITNVKAGEADTDAVNVSQLKAATGNVHNRINKVNKELRAGIAGANAAAGLPQVYIPGKSMVAAAAGTFKGESALAVGYSRSSDNGKVILKLQGNANTRGDLGGSVGVGYQW
;
A
#
# COMPACT_ATOMS: atom_id res chain seq x y z
N MET A 1 -18.16 8.41 15.46
CA MET A 1 -16.87 8.96 15.02
C MET A 1 -16.14 7.91 14.20
N ASN A 2 -15.61 8.35 13.06
CA ASN A 2 -15.44 7.64 11.80
C ASN A 2 -14.57 6.37 11.87
N LYS A 3 -15.13 5.24 11.41
CA LYS A 3 -14.36 4.03 11.06
C LYS A 3 -14.09 4.10 9.56
N ILE A 4 -12.85 4.32 9.18
CA ILE A 4 -12.41 4.37 7.79
C ILE A 4 -12.38 2.92 7.27
N PHE A 5 -13.14 2.65 6.22
CA PHE A 5 -13.10 1.38 5.50
C PHE A 5 -12.43 1.62 4.15
N LYS A 6 -11.47 0.78 3.79
CA LYS A 6 -10.83 0.83 2.48
C LYS A 6 -11.45 -0.24 1.59
N VAL A 7 -11.90 0.17 0.41
CA VAL A 7 -12.42 -0.74 -0.62
C VAL A 7 -11.28 -1.05 -1.57
N ILE A 8 -10.94 -2.33 -1.73
CA ILE A 8 -9.81 -2.78 -2.53
C ILE A 8 -10.33 -3.77 -3.57
N TRP A 9 -9.95 -3.58 -4.83
CA TRP A 9 -10.25 -4.53 -5.91
C TRP A 9 -9.35 -5.76 -5.77
N ASN A 10 -9.96 -6.92 -5.53
CA ASN A 10 -9.24 -8.19 -5.49
C ASN A 10 -9.19 -8.78 -6.90
N HIS A 11 -8.03 -8.66 -7.54
CA HIS A 11 -7.80 -9.13 -8.92
C HIS A 11 -7.94 -10.66 -9.07
N THR A 12 -7.76 -11.43 -8.00
CA THR A 12 -7.87 -12.90 -8.03
C THR A 12 -9.33 -13.36 -8.02
N THR A 13 -10.21 -12.62 -7.34
CA THR A 13 -11.65 -12.94 -7.25
C THR A 13 -12.52 -12.05 -8.13
N GLN A 14 -11.94 -11.04 -8.79
CA GLN A 14 -12.65 -9.97 -9.51
C GLN A 14 -13.78 -9.31 -8.71
N THR A 15 -13.54 -9.09 -7.42
CA THR A 15 -14.54 -8.47 -6.52
C THR A 15 -13.94 -7.33 -5.70
N PHE A 16 -14.75 -6.30 -5.44
CA PHE A 16 -14.40 -5.24 -4.48
C PHE A 16 -14.62 -5.75 -3.06
N VAL A 17 -13.55 -5.79 -2.26
CA VAL A 17 -13.59 -6.23 -0.87
C VAL A 17 -13.43 -5.00 0.02
N VAL A 18 -14.37 -4.84 0.97
CA VAL A 18 -14.35 -3.76 1.96
C VAL A 18 -13.72 -4.29 3.24
N THR A 19 -12.62 -3.68 3.70
CA THR A 19 -11.95 -4.09 4.94
C THR A 19 -11.94 -2.96 5.98
N SER A 20 -12.22 -3.32 7.24
CA SER A 20 -12.21 -2.45 8.42
C SER A 20 -10.81 -2.34 9.02
N GLU A 21 -10.32 -1.12 9.33
CA GLU A 21 -9.01 -0.90 9.98
C GLU A 21 -8.93 -1.34 11.46
N LEU A 22 -10.00 -1.86 12.07
CA LEU A 22 -9.97 -2.44 13.42
C LEU A 22 -10.24 -3.96 13.41
N SER A 23 -9.25 -4.72 12.95
CA SER A 23 -9.06 -6.10 13.39
C SER A 23 -7.57 -6.37 13.55
N LYS A 24 -7.05 -6.18 14.76
CA LYS A 24 -5.86 -6.93 15.21
C LYS A 24 -6.26 -8.42 15.25
N SER A 25 -6.17 -9.11 14.12
CA SER A 25 -6.10 -10.56 14.13
C SER A 25 -4.66 -10.96 14.45
N LYS A 26 -4.52 -11.79 15.50
CA LYS A 26 -3.27 -12.46 15.82
C LYS A 26 -2.81 -13.27 14.60
N SER A 27 -1.53 -13.12 14.29
CA SER A 27 -0.72 -13.90 13.35
C SER A 27 -1.08 -15.39 13.29
N LYS A 28 -1.23 -15.90 12.06
CA LYS A 28 -0.68 -17.15 11.46
C LYS A 28 -1.39 -17.37 10.11
N SER A 29 -0.80 -17.76 8.99
CA SER A 29 0.59 -17.88 8.51
C SER A 29 0.46 -17.85 6.98
N SER A 30 1.43 -17.25 6.30
CA SER A 30 1.55 -17.22 4.84
C SER A 30 1.56 -18.62 4.23
N VAL A 31 0.75 -18.82 3.19
CA VAL A 31 0.97 -19.86 2.18
C VAL A 31 1.93 -19.25 1.15
N THR A 32 3.13 -19.84 1.04
CA THR A 32 4.04 -19.63 -0.08
C THR A 32 3.88 -20.84 -0.99
N ILE A 33 3.60 -20.59 -2.27
CA ILE A 33 3.76 -21.58 -3.33
C ILE A 33 5.25 -21.60 -3.63
N ASP A 34 5.89 -22.76 -3.46
CA ASP A 34 7.23 -23.00 -4.00
C ASP A 34 7.16 -24.20 -4.95
N GLU A 35 7.72 -24.03 -6.13
CA GLU A 35 7.81 -25.06 -7.16
C GLU A 35 9.08 -25.90 -6.95
N ARG A 36 8.88 -27.22 -6.90
CA ARG A 36 9.81 -28.35 -7.14
C ARG A 36 10.83 -28.70 -6.05
N SER A 37 10.54 -29.81 -5.36
CA SER A 37 11.30 -31.07 -5.49
C SER A 37 10.54 -32.21 -4.78
N SER A 38 10.33 -33.36 -5.45
CA SER A 38 9.84 -34.61 -4.82
C SER A 38 10.59 -34.91 -3.53
N PRO A 39 9.91 -35.29 -2.42
CA PRO A 39 9.85 -36.72 -2.09
C PRO A 39 8.60 -37.17 -1.28
N THR A 40 8.21 -38.43 -1.53
CA THR A 40 7.65 -39.46 -0.63
C THR A 40 7.23 -39.13 0.82
N ASN A 41 6.01 -39.60 1.16
CA ASN A 41 5.56 -40.21 2.42
C ASN A 41 5.83 -39.51 3.77
N ASN A 42 4.76 -39.07 4.45
CA ASN A 42 4.34 -39.56 5.77
C ASN A 42 3.30 -38.64 6.43
N LEU A 43 2.06 -39.13 6.56
CA LEU A 43 1.04 -38.57 7.45
C LEU A 43 0.26 -39.72 8.11
N LEU A 44 0.94 -40.40 9.04
CA LEU A 44 0.36 -41.32 10.02
C LEU A 44 1.22 -41.25 11.29
N ASN A 45 0.71 -40.61 12.35
CA ASN A 45 1.00 -41.04 13.72
C ASN A 45 0.11 -40.37 14.79
N LEU A 46 -0.88 -41.14 15.23
CA LEU A 46 -1.49 -41.15 16.57
C LEU A 46 -2.10 -42.57 16.67
N GLY A 47 -1.61 -43.53 17.44
CA GLY A 47 -0.45 -43.59 18.33
C GLY A 47 -0.22 -45.05 18.74
N ALA A 48 0.99 -45.26 19.26
CA ALA A 48 1.56 -46.51 19.73
C ALA A 48 0.67 -47.41 20.61
N ALA A 49 0.57 -48.67 20.22
CA ALA A 49 0.89 -49.81 21.08
C ALA A 49 1.38 -50.98 20.19
N ALA A 50 2.49 -51.60 20.61
CA ALA A 50 3.16 -52.77 20.01
C ALA A 50 4.15 -52.51 18.84
N LEU A 51 5.27 -51.84 19.16
CA LEU A 51 6.56 -52.18 18.57
C LEU A 51 7.40 -52.90 19.63
N VAL A 52 7.61 -54.20 19.47
CA VAL A 52 8.67 -54.95 20.15
C VAL A 52 9.32 -55.88 19.12
N LEU A 53 10.62 -55.61 18.89
CA LEU A 53 11.66 -56.45 18.30
C LEU A 53 11.61 -56.76 16.79
N GLY A 54 12.52 -56.12 16.05
CA GLY A 54 13.24 -56.77 14.96
C GLY A 54 14.60 -57.26 15.47
N ALA A 55 14.90 -58.55 15.28
CA ALA A 55 16.20 -59.07 14.88
C ALA A 55 16.16 -60.61 14.84
N THR A 56 16.68 -61.17 13.75
CA THR A 56 16.89 -62.58 13.40
C THR A 56 15.72 -63.29 12.72
N LEU A 57 16.07 -64.00 11.63
CA LEU A 57 15.29 -64.90 10.78
C LEU A 57 14.79 -64.29 9.46
N GLY A 58 15.23 -64.91 8.36
CA GLY A 58 14.96 -64.50 7.00
C GLY A 58 13.55 -64.82 6.50
N SER A 59 13.20 -64.17 5.39
CA SER A 59 12.18 -64.57 4.41
C SER A 59 10.90 -65.18 4.98
N VAL A 60 9.95 -64.35 5.41
CA VAL A 60 8.52 -64.72 5.37
C VAL A 60 7.68 -63.48 5.07
N ASP A 61 7.11 -63.42 3.86
CA ASP A 61 5.93 -62.60 3.55
C ASP A 61 4.76 -63.10 4.41
N VAL A 62 4.51 -62.49 5.57
CA VAL A 62 3.27 -62.72 6.33
C VAL A 62 2.26 -61.64 5.96
N HIS A 63 1.75 -61.74 4.74
CA HIS A 63 0.64 -60.93 4.22
C HIS A 63 -0.70 -61.69 4.28
N ALA A 64 -0.87 -62.51 5.32
CA ALA A 64 -2.04 -63.38 5.46
C ALA A 64 -3.33 -62.55 5.59
N ALA A 65 -4.36 -62.97 4.86
CA ALA A 65 -5.71 -62.46 5.03
C ALA A 65 -6.18 -62.72 6.47
N TYR A 66 -6.84 -61.74 7.09
CA TYR A 66 -7.35 -61.85 8.46
C TYR A 66 -8.87 -61.93 8.44
N ALA A 67 -9.42 -63.11 8.75
CA ALA A 67 -10.86 -63.33 8.86
C ALA A 67 -11.25 -63.70 10.31
N ALA A 68 -12.28 -63.04 10.85
CA ALA A 68 -12.80 -63.33 12.19
C ALA A 68 -14.33 -63.20 12.26
N ASP A 69 -14.97 -63.88 13.22
CA ASP A 69 -16.42 -63.79 13.49
C ASP A 69 -17.32 -64.06 12.27
N GLY A 70 -16.96 -65.03 11.43
CA GLY A 70 -17.74 -65.39 10.24
C GLY A 70 -17.56 -64.46 9.03
N GLY A 71 -16.48 -63.67 8.98
CA GLY A 71 -16.05 -62.92 7.80
C GLY A 71 -15.32 -63.78 6.75
N TYR A 72 -15.26 -63.28 5.51
CA TYR A 72 -14.63 -63.95 4.37
C TYR A 72 -13.58 -63.06 3.70
N ALA A 73 -12.30 -63.47 3.80
CA ALA A 73 -11.12 -62.77 3.29
C ALA A 73 -10.20 -63.74 2.52
N PRO A 74 -10.42 -63.95 1.20
CA PRO A 74 -9.71 -65.00 0.44
C PRO A 74 -8.38 -64.55 -0.20
N VAL A 75 -7.95 -63.30 -0.01
CA VAL A 75 -6.87 -62.65 -0.78
C VAL A 75 -5.87 -61.95 0.15
N SER A 76 -4.61 -61.85 -0.28
CA SER A 76 -3.53 -61.31 0.55
C SER A 76 -3.81 -59.88 1.03
N ARG A 77 -3.37 -59.57 2.27
CA ARG A 77 -3.55 -58.26 2.94
C ARG A 77 -5.01 -57.82 3.16
N SER A 78 -6.02 -58.67 2.97
CA SER A 78 -7.40 -58.31 3.26
C SER A 78 -7.83 -58.63 4.70
N ILE A 79 -8.75 -57.83 5.25
CA ILE A 79 -9.26 -57.94 6.62
C ILE A 79 -10.79 -58.06 6.57
N SER A 80 -11.38 -59.15 7.07
CA SER A 80 -12.83 -59.34 7.17
C SER A 80 -13.25 -59.77 8.58
N ILE A 81 -13.97 -58.91 9.31
CA ILE A 81 -14.38 -59.17 10.70
C ILE A 81 -15.89 -58.99 10.84
N GLY A 82 -16.61 -60.03 11.27
CA GLY A 82 -18.05 -59.98 11.55
C GLY A 82 -18.89 -60.82 10.59
N SER A 83 -20.05 -61.27 11.08
CA SER A 83 -20.86 -62.29 10.40
C SER A 83 -21.31 -61.85 8.99
N GLY A 84 -20.89 -62.60 7.97
CA GLY A 84 -21.22 -62.32 6.56
C GLY A 84 -20.49 -61.11 5.96
N SER A 85 -19.45 -60.60 6.62
CA SER A 85 -18.54 -59.61 6.03
C SER A 85 -17.72 -60.22 4.89
N ASN A 86 -17.38 -59.43 3.85
CA ASN A 86 -16.61 -59.88 2.69
C ASN A 86 -15.55 -58.86 2.27
N ALA A 87 -14.27 -59.22 2.38
CA ALA A 87 -13.13 -58.45 1.88
C ALA A 87 -12.47 -59.21 0.71
N LEU A 88 -12.91 -58.94 -0.53
CA LEU A 88 -12.70 -59.82 -1.69
C LEU A 88 -11.50 -59.47 -2.59
N ALA A 89 -10.79 -58.37 -2.31
CA ALA A 89 -9.65 -57.91 -3.11
C ALA A 89 -8.41 -57.62 -2.25
N GLU A 90 -7.23 -57.51 -2.88
CA GLU A 90 -5.98 -57.20 -2.17
C GLU A 90 -6.11 -55.90 -1.38
N SER A 91 -5.56 -55.88 -0.16
CA SER A 91 -5.60 -54.72 0.76
C SER A 91 -7.00 -54.20 1.14
N SER A 92 -8.07 -54.96 0.87
CA SER A 92 -9.44 -54.56 1.20
C SER A 92 -9.79 -54.84 2.68
N THR A 93 -10.58 -53.97 3.31
CA THR A 93 -10.97 -54.10 4.73
C THR A 93 -12.49 -54.06 4.88
N ALA A 94 -13.11 -55.12 5.38
CA ALA A 94 -14.55 -55.21 5.67
C ALA A 94 -14.80 -55.55 7.15
N ILE A 95 -15.30 -54.61 7.96
CA ILE A 95 -15.50 -54.81 9.41
C ILE A 95 -16.95 -54.50 9.78
N GLY A 96 -17.69 -55.50 10.27
CA GLY A 96 -19.11 -55.40 10.67
C GLY A 96 -19.99 -56.42 9.95
N THR A 97 -21.09 -56.81 10.58
CA THR A 97 -22.05 -57.78 10.01
C THR A 97 -22.51 -57.33 8.60
N ARG A 98 -22.32 -58.20 7.60
CA ARG A 98 -22.64 -57.95 6.17
C ARG A 98 -21.87 -56.79 5.50
N ALA A 99 -20.77 -56.29 6.07
CA ALA A 99 -19.91 -55.31 5.40
C ALA A 99 -19.26 -55.89 4.13
N ARG A 100 -19.07 -55.11 3.06
CA ARG A 100 -18.53 -55.58 1.77
C ARG A 100 -17.50 -54.60 1.21
N ALA A 101 -16.25 -55.03 1.13
CA ALA A 101 -15.16 -54.34 0.44
C ALA A 101 -14.68 -55.25 -0.70
N THR A 102 -15.04 -54.91 -1.94
CA THR A 102 -14.95 -55.88 -3.06
C THR A 102 -13.83 -55.62 -4.07
N VAL A 103 -13.08 -54.52 -3.93
CA VAL A 103 -12.10 -54.05 -4.92
C VAL A 103 -10.82 -53.58 -4.19
N LEU A 104 -9.71 -53.46 -4.92
CA LEU A 104 -8.38 -53.10 -4.42
C LEU A 104 -8.43 -51.89 -3.48
N ASN A 105 -7.76 -51.99 -2.32
CA ASN A 105 -7.65 -50.95 -1.29
C ASN A 105 -8.99 -50.44 -0.70
N SER A 106 -10.12 -51.07 -1.01
CA SER A 106 -11.42 -50.56 -0.53
C SER A 106 -11.67 -50.88 0.94
N THR A 107 -12.32 -49.97 1.66
CA THR A 107 -12.59 -50.09 3.10
C THR A 107 -14.08 -49.93 3.39
N ALA A 108 -14.71 -50.92 4.02
CA ALA A 108 -16.11 -50.93 4.43
C ALA A 108 -16.23 -51.26 5.93
N ILE A 109 -16.65 -50.31 6.77
CA ILE A 109 -16.72 -50.50 8.23
C ILE A 109 -18.12 -50.12 8.74
N GLY A 110 -18.87 -51.07 9.30
CA GLY A 110 -20.23 -50.89 9.83
C GLY A 110 -21.20 -51.98 9.38
N TYR A 111 -22.37 -52.05 10.00
CA TYR A 111 -23.43 -52.98 9.59
C TYR A 111 -23.83 -52.73 8.12
N ALA A 112 -23.68 -53.71 7.24
CA ALA A 112 -24.01 -53.62 5.82
C ALA A 112 -23.33 -52.47 5.02
N ALA A 113 -22.21 -51.92 5.50
CA ALA A 113 -21.41 -50.94 4.76
C ALA A 113 -20.84 -51.55 3.47
N THR A 114 -20.77 -50.80 2.38
CA THR A 114 -20.39 -51.34 1.07
C THR A 114 -19.43 -50.40 0.31
N ALA A 115 -18.21 -50.85 0.01
CA ALA A 115 -17.21 -50.16 -0.81
C ALA A 115 -16.89 -50.99 -2.07
N ARG A 116 -17.35 -50.51 -3.24
CA ARG A 116 -17.44 -51.32 -4.47
C ARG A 116 -16.36 -51.07 -5.52
N HIS A 117 -15.48 -50.10 -5.29
CA HIS A 117 -14.53 -49.59 -6.27
C HIS A 117 -13.15 -49.34 -5.64
N GLU A 118 -12.15 -49.05 -6.47
CA GLU A 118 -10.76 -48.88 -6.03
C GLU A 118 -10.63 -47.66 -5.11
N ASP A 119 -9.86 -47.82 -4.02
CA ASP A 119 -9.62 -46.79 -2.99
C ASP A 119 -10.90 -46.22 -2.32
N ALA A 120 -12.07 -46.84 -2.53
CA ALA A 120 -13.34 -46.40 -1.98
C ALA A 120 -13.46 -46.72 -0.47
N ILE A 121 -13.98 -45.78 0.32
CA ILE A 121 -14.09 -45.88 1.78
C ILE A 121 -15.55 -45.65 2.20
N ALA A 122 -16.19 -46.66 2.78
CA ALA A 122 -17.54 -46.62 3.35
C ALA A 122 -17.50 -46.91 4.85
N ILE A 123 -17.80 -45.93 5.71
CA ILE A 123 -17.75 -46.06 7.18
C ILE A 123 -19.08 -45.64 7.79
N GLY A 124 -19.85 -46.57 8.34
CA GLY A 124 -21.16 -46.34 8.94
C GLY A 124 -22.20 -47.40 8.51
N SER A 125 -23.27 -47.55 9.29
CA SER A 125 -24.32 -48.53 8.99
C SER A 125 -24.99 -48.22 7.64
N ILE A 126 -25.02 -49.18 6.72
CA ILE A 126 -25.63 -49.09 5.39
C ILE A 126 -24.99 -47.99 4.52
N SER A 127 -23.77 -47.56 4.83
CA SER A 127 -23.02 -46.62 3.98
C SER A 127 -22.60 -47.27 2.66
N VAL A 128 -22.55 -46.49 1.57
CA VAL A 128 -22.21 -46.97 0.23
C VAL A 128 -21.21 -46.02 -0.44
N ALA A 129 -20.02 -46.53 -0.74
CA ALA A 129 -19.04 -45.88 -1.61
C ALA A 129 -18.94 -46.69 -2.92
N ALA A 130 -19.45 -46.13 -4.02
CA ALA A 130 -19.63 -46.82 -5.29
C ALA A 130 -18.89 -46.16 -6.48
N GLY A 131 -18.01 -45.18 -6.24
CA GLY A 131 -17.04 -44.69 -7.23
C GLY A 131 -15.60 -44.95 -6.80
N ASN A 132 -14.64 -44.84 -7.73
CA ASN A 132 -13.22 -44.86 -7.37
C ASN A 132 -12.88 -43.63 -6.52
N ASP A 133 -12.00 -43.76 -5.52
CA ASP A 133 -11.66 -42.68 -4.57
C ASP A 133 -12.85 -42.09 -3.80
N ALA A 134 -14.00 -42.77 -3.78
CA ALA A 134 -15.21 -42.24 -3.15
C ALA A 134 -15.19 -42.44 -1.63
N LEU A 135 -15.65 -41.44 -0.87
CA LEU A 135 -15.71 -41.45 0.59
C LEU A 135 -17.15 -41.30 1.09
N ALA A 136 -17.72 -42.34 1.68
CA ALA A 136 -19.01 -42.32 2.34
C ALA A 136 -18.84 -42.55 3.86
N MET A 137 -19.15 -41.56 4.70
CA MET A 137 -19.04 -41.67 6.16
C MET A 137 -20.32 -41.24 6.87
N GLY A 138 -20.95 -42.15 7.61
CA GLY A 138 -22.21 -41.93 8.34
C GLY A 138 -23.25 -43.01 8.03
N THR A 139 -24.30 -43.07 8.84
CA THR A 139 -25.42 -44.01 8.61
C THR A 139 -26.14 -43.66 7.31
N ASN A 140 -26.20 -44.62 6.37
CA ASN A 140 -26.81 -44.45 5.05
C ASN A 140 -26.22 -43.27 4.24
N ALA A 141 -24.93 -42.95 4.43
CA ALA A 141 -24.20 -42.04 3.55
C ALA A 141 -23.90 -42.72 2.21
N GLN A 142 -24.06 -42.00 1.08
CA GLN A 142 -23.92 -42.54 -0.26
C GLN A 142 -23.01 -41.65 -1.13
N ALA A 143 -21.83 -42.14 -1.49
CA ALA A 143 -20.90 -41.52 -2.43
C ALA A 143 -20.85 -42.40 -3.69
N LEU A 144 -21.52 -42.00 -4.77
CA LEU A 144 -21.90 -42.91 -5.86
C LEU A 144 -21.08 -42.77 -7.14
N ASP A 145 -20.21 -41.76 -7.24
CA ASP A 145 -19.44 -41.46 -8.46
C ASP A 145 -17.96 -41.19 -8.14
N LEU A 146 -17.12 -41.04 -9.17
CA LEU A 146 -15.67 -40.84 -9.09
C LEU A 146 -15.31 -39.67 -8.16
N SER A 147 -14.46 -39.95 -7.16
CA SER A 147 -13.96 -39.00 -6.17
C SER A 147 -15.06 -38.22 -5.44
N SER A 148 -16.27 -38.77 -5.36
CA SER A 148 -17.38 -38.16 -4.61
C SER A 148 -17.22 -38.36 -3.10
N THR A 149 -17.65 -37.39 -2.29
CA THR A 149 -17.53 -37.42 -0.83
C THR A 149 -18.88 -37.15 -0.18
N ALA A 150 -19.40 -38.09 0.60
CA ALA A 150 -20.63 -37.97 1.37
C ALA A 150 -20.36 -38.22 2.87
N ILE A 151 -20.48 -37.20 3.72
CA ILE A 151 -20.20 -37.28 5.16
C ILE A 151 -21.42 -36.78 5.95
N GLY A 152 -22.10 -37.67 6.67
CA GLY A 152 -23.29 -37.36 7.46
C GLY A 152 -24.37 -38.44 7.35
N VAL A 153 -25.34 -38.43 8.26
CA VAL A 153 -26.49 -39.36 8.19
C VAL A 153 -27.35 -39.01 6.99
N ASN A 154 -27.61 -39.98 6.10
CA ASN A 154 -28.33 -39.78 4.84
C ASN A 154 -27.71 -38.73 3.89
N ALA A 155 -26.40 -38.46 3.97
CA ALA A 155 -25.72 -37.59 3.01
C ALA A 155 -25.54 -38.31 1.66
N THR A 156 -25.74 -37.62 0.54
CA THR A 156 -25.69 -38.23 -0.80
C THR A 156 -24.87 -37.39 -1.78
N ALA A 157 -23.76 -37.92 -2.28
CA ALA A 157 -22.95 -37.33 -3.34
C ALA A 157 -23.04 -38.21 -4.60
N GLN A 158 -23.75 -37.77 -5.64
CA GLN A 158 -24.03 -38.56 -6.84
C GLN A 158 -23.22 -38.16 -8.08
N GLY A 159 -22.56 -37.00 -8.06
CA GLY A 159 -21.79 -36.51 -9.20
C GLY A 159 -20.29 -36.68 -9.01
N GLU A 160 -19.56 -36.82 -10.12
CA GLU A 160 -18.10 -36.79 -10.12
C GLU A 160 -17.56 -35.56 -9.37
N LEU A 161 -16.60 -35.78 -8.47
CA LEU A 161 -15.98 -34.76 -7.61
C LEU A 161 -17.00 -33.94 -6.78
N SER A 162 -18.20 -34.48 -6.52
CA SER A 162 -19.20 -33.81 -5.70
C SER A 162 -19.00 -34.05 -4.20
N VAL A 163 -19.37 -33.06 -3.38
CA VAL A 163 -19.19 -33.11 -1.91
C VAL A 163 -20.51 -32.83 -1.21
N ALA A 164 -20.99 -33.78 -0.41
CA ALA A 164 -22.13 -33.63 0.48
C ALA A 164 -21.68 -33.81 1.94
N TYR A 165 -21.78 -32.76 2.76
CA TYR A 165 -21.37 -32.78 4.17
C TYR A 165 -22.49 -32.26 5.07
N GLY A 166 -23.03 -33.11 5.95
CA GLY A 166 -24.12 -32.80 6.86
C GLY A 166 -25.27 -33.80 6.78
N GLN A 167 -26.13 -33.83 7.80
CA GLN A 167 -27.29 -34.71 7.81
C GLN A 167 -28.25 -34.36 6.66
N GLY A 168 -28.56 -35.32 5.78
CA GLY A 168 -29.44 -35.14 4.64
C GLY A 168 -28.91 -34.20 3.54
N ALA A 169 -27.62 -33.85 3.55
CA ALA A 169 -27.03 -33.04 2.48
C ALA A 169 -26.98 -33.82 1.16
N ALA A 170 -27.28 -33.19 0.02
CA ALA A 170 -27.19 -33.85 -1.28
C ALA A 170 -26.52 -33.00 -2.36
N ALA A 171 -25.53 -33.58 -3.04
CA ALA A 171 -24.79 -33.00 -4.16
C ALA A 171 -24.93 -33.93 -5.39
N GLU A 172 -25.86 -33.61 -6.29
CA GLU A 172 -26.33 -34.56 -7.33
C GLU A 172 -25.58 -34.47 -8.66
N ALA A 173 -24.87 -33.37 -8.93
CA ALA A 173 -24.19 -33.13 -10.21
C ALA A 173 -22.67 -32.98 -10.06
N LYS A 174 -21.96 -33.03 -11.19
CA LYS A 174 -20.50 -32.90 -11.26
C LYS A 174 -20.01 -31.58 -10.64
N PHE A 175 -18.98 -31.65 -9.78
CA PHE A 175 -18.44 -30.52 -9.01
C PHE A 175 -19.43 -29.83 -8.04
N ALA A 176 -20.61 -30.40 -7.79
CA ALA A 176 -21.57 -29.81 -6.87
C ALA A 176 -21.10 -29.94 -5.41
N SER A 177 -21.32 -28.91 -4.59
CA SER A 177 -20.95 -28.90 -3.17
C SER A 177 -22.15 -28.54 -2.31
N ALA A 178 -22.58 -29.44 -1.43
CA ALA A 178 -23.65 -29.26 -0.46
C ALA A 178 -23.11 -29.43 0.97
N LEU A 179 -22.81 -28.32 1.66
CA LEU A 179 -22.23 -28.32 3.00
C LEU A 179 -23.23 -27.70 4.00
N GLY A 180 -23.86 -28.54 4.83
CA GLY A 180 -24.87 -28.14 5.82
C GLY A 180 -25.98 -29.18 5.97
N SER A 181 -26.70 -29.18 7.09
CA SER A 181 -27.84 -30.09 7.27
C SER A 181 -28.95 -29.74 6.26
N GLY A 182 -29.35 -30.72 5.45
CA GLY A 182 -30.34 -30.54 4.38
C GLY A 182 -29.92 -29.59 3.26
N ALA A 183 -28.62 -29.28 3.11
CA ALA A 183 -28.12 -28.51 1.97
C ALA A 183 -28.30 -29.31 0.66
N PHE A 184 -28.68 -28.64 -0.42
CA PHE A 184 -29.07 -29.30 -1.67
C PHE A 184 -28.47 -28.58 -2.89
N ALA A 185 -27.54 -29.24 -3.58
CA ALA A 185 -26.87 -28.73 -4.78
C ALA A 185 -27.09 -29.69 -5.97
N THR A 186 -27.92 -29.31 -6.94
CA THR A 186 -28.39 -30.25 -7.99
C THR A 186 -27.79 -30.04 -9.38
N ALA A 187 -27.13 -28.91 -9.62
CA ALA A 187 -26.59 -28.56 -10.93
C ALA A 187 -25.06 -28.56 -10.93
N MET A 188 -24.47 -28.63 -12.12
CA MET A 188 -23.02 -28.65 -12.28
C MET A 188 -22.40 -27.38 -11.69
N ASN A 189 -21.33 -27.55 -10.91
CA ASN A 189 -20.62 -26.46 -10.22
C ASN A 189 -21.52 -25.63 -9.27
N ALA A 190 -22.64 -26.17 -8.81
CA ALA A 190 -23.53 -25.51 -7.85
C ALA A 190 -22.98 -25.66 -6.42
N SER A 191 -22.99 -24.59 -5.63
CA SER A 191 -22.49 -24.57 -4.25
C SER A 191 -23.59 -24.15 -3.28
N ALA A 192 -24.06 -25.06 -2.44
CA ALA A 192 -25.00 -24.81 -1.35
C ALA A 192 -24.29 -24.95 0.01
N LEU A 193 -24.09 -23.83 0.71
CA LEU A 193 -23.31 -23.73 1.95
C LEU A 193 -24.18 -23.18 3.09
N GLY A 194 -24.74 -24.04 3.93
CA GLY A 194 -25.61 -23.67 5.04
C GLY A 194 -26.76 -24.66 5.26
N SER A 195 -27.41 -24.58 6.42
CA SER A 195 -28.57 -25.41 6.72
C SER A 195 -29.73 -25.09 5.77
N LEU A 196 -30.27 -26.08 5.07
CA LEU A 196 -31.33 -25.93 4.06
C LEU A 196 -30.98 -24.95 2.90
N ALA A 197 -29.68 -24.73 2.64
CA ALA A 197 -29.25 -23.95 1.47
C ALA A 197 -29.56 -24.73 0.18
N LEU A 198 -30.05 -24.03 -0.84
CA LEU A 198 -30.49 -24.61 -2.11
C LEU A 198 -29.77 -23.95 -3.29
N ALA A 199 -29.01 -24.72 -4.06
CA ALA A 199 -28.34 -24.28 -5.28
C ALA A 199 -28.75 -25.17 -6.47
N LYS A 200 -29.64 -24.68 -7.35
CA LYS A 200 -30.22 -25.46 -8.46
C LYS A 200 -29.74 -25.03 -9.84
N GLY A 201 -29.16 -23.84 -9.97
CA GLY A 201 -28.65 -23.34 -11.25
C GLY A 201 -27.23 -23.80 -11.54
N GLU A 202 -26.87 -23.97 -12.81
CA GLU A 202 -25.47 -24.22 -13.19
C GLU A 202 -24.60 -23.03 -12.77
N ASN A 203 -23.46 -23.30 -12.11
CA ASN A 203 -22.60 -22.26 -11.52
C ASN A 203 -23.31 -21.38 -10.49
N SER A 204 -24.38 -21.85 -9.85
CA SER A 204 -25.10 -21.11 -8.81
C SER A 204 -24.42 -21.24 -7.44
N THR A 205 -24.53 -20.20 -6.62
CA THR A 205 -23.93 -20.15 -5.27
C THR A 205 -24.97 -19.70 -4.26
N ALA A 206 -25.30 -20.56 -3.29
CA ALA A 206 -26.21 -20.28 -2.18
C ALA A 206 -25.46 -20.42 -0.85
N VAL A 207 -25.32 -19.34 -0.08
CA VAL A 207 -24.53 -19.30 1.15
C VAL A 207 -25.31 -18.66 2.29
N GLY A 208 -25.63 -19.44 3.32
CA GLY A 208 -26.46 -19.04 4.45
C GLY A 208 -27.55 -20.06 4.74
N ALA A 209 -28.21 -19.95 5.90
CA ALA A 209 -29.35 -20.82 6.19
C ALA A 209 -30.55 -20.41 5.33
N MET A 210 -31.25 -21.39 4.75
CA MET A 210 -32.45 -21.19 3.91
C MET A 210 -32.24 -20.32 2.65
N THR A 211 -31.01 -20.18 2.14
CA THR A 211 -30.77 -19.49 0.86
C THR A 211 -31.23 -20.30 -0.33
N SER A 212 -31.65 -19.62 -1.41
CA SER A 212 -32.07 -20.26 -2.65
C SER A 212 -31.45 -19.57 -3.88
N ALA A 213 -30.52 -20.23 -4.55
CA ALA A 213 -29.93 -19.80 -5.82
C ALA A 213 -30.40 -20.75 -6.94
N VAL A 214 -31.44 -20.36 -7.68
CA VAL A 214 -32.10 -21.24 -8.68
C VAL A 214 -31.65 -20.96 -10.10
N GLY A 215 -31.40 -19.70 -10.46
CA GLY A 215 -30.99 -19.32 -11.80
C GLY A 215 -29.56 -19.74 -12.17
N VAL A 216 -29.29 -19.89 -13.46
CA VAL A 216 -27.93 -20.13 -13.97
C VAL A 216 -27.03 -18.95 -13.61
N LYS A 217 -25.83 -19.19 -13.08
CA LYS A 217 -24.89 -18.17 -12.58
C LYS A 217 -25.48 -17.26 -11.49
N SER A 218 -26.52 -17.69 -10.77
CA SER A 218 -27.11 -16.88 -9.70
C SER A 218 -26.35 -17.00 -8.38
N SER A 219 -26.39 -15.95 -7.56
CA SER A 219 -25.72 -15.90 -6.26
C SER A 219 -26.68 -15.40 -5.17
N ALA A 220 -26.93 -16.22 -4.16
CA ALA A 220 -27.73 -15.88 -2.98
C ALA A 220 -26.85 -15.98 -1.71
N LEU A 221 -26.68 -14.88 -0.96
CA LEU A 221 -25.84 -14.82 0.23
C LEU A 221 -26.57 -14.14 1.40
N GLY A 222 -26.69 -14.82 2.54
CA GLY A 222 -27.35 -14.33 3.76
C GLY A 222 -28.58 -15.17 4.15
N TYR A 223 -29.11 -15.01 5.37
CA TYR A 223 -30.26 -15.81 5.82
C TYR A 223 -31.49 -15.56 4.93
N GLY A 224 -32.02 -16.62 4.30
CA GLY A 224 -33.22 -16.55 3.47
C GLY A 224 -33.10 -15.74 2.18
N ALA A 225 -31.89 -15.48 1.67
CA ALA A 225 -31.71 -14.77 0.39
C ALA A 225 -32.16 -15.64 -0.80
N GLU A 226 -32.81 -15.03 -1.79
CA GLU A 226 -33.39 -15.69 -2.96
C GLU A 226 -32.89 -15.05 -4.27
N ALA A 227 -32.18 -15.82 -5.09
CA ALA A 227 -31.70 -15.44 -6.42
C ALA A 227 -32.31 -16.40 -7.47
N LEU A 228 -33.51 -16.06 -7.95
CA LEU A 228 -34.41 -17.01 -8.63
C LEU A 228 -34.26 -17.04 -10.15
N ALA A 229 -33.75 -15.97 -10.78
CA ALA A 229 -33.54 -15.88 -12.23
C ALA A 229 -32.05 -15.93 -12.63
N ASN A 230 -31.78 -16.05 -13.94
CA ASN A 230 -30.42 -16.18 -14.47
C ASN A 230 -29.57 -14.93 -14.20
N SER A 231 -28.29 -15.14 -13.89
CA SER A 231 -27.29 -14.10 -13.60
C SER A 231 -27.72 -13.10 -12.51
N THR A 232 -28.55 -13.54 -11.55
CA THR A 232 -29.02 -12.70 -10.45
C THR A 232 -28.11 -12.70 -9.25
N VAL A 233 -28.11 -11.60 -8.51
CA VAL A 233 -27.36 -11.46 -7.26
C VAL A 233 -28.31 -10.99 -6.15
N ALA A 234 -28.50 -11.81 -5.12
CA ALA A 234 -29.25 -11.47 -3.92
C ALA A 234 -28.34 -11.59 -2.68
N ILE A 235 -28.01 -10.47 -2.05
CA ILE A 235 -27.11 -10.44 -0.87
C ILE A 235 -27.77 -9.67 0.27
N GLY A 236 -28.06 -10.36 1.38
CA GLY A 236 -28.66 -9.79 2.57
C GLY A 236 -29.71 -10.69 3.21
N ASN A 237 -30.13 -10.37 4.43
CA ASN A 237 -31.22 -11.10 5.09
C ASN A 237 -32.53 -10.89 4.32
N ILE A 238 -33.09 -11.97 3.77
CA ILE A 238 -34.33 -11.98 2.98
C ILE A 238 -34.25 -11.02 1.78
N ALA A 239 -33.06 -10.91 1.14
CA ALA A 239 -32.92 -10.23 -0.14
C ALA A 239 -33.55 -11.08 -1.25
N ASN A 240 -34.30 -10.49 -2.17
CA ASN A 240 -35.03 -11.23 -3.20
C ASN A 240 -34.79 -10.64 -4.61
N ALA A 241 -34.17 -11.43 -5.49
CA ALA A 241 -33.92 -11.08 -6.88
C ALA A 241 -34.57 -12.08 -7.84
N THR A 242 -35.65 -11.65 -8.51
CA THR A 242 -36.44 -12.54 -9.39
C THR A 242 -36.40 -12.20 -10.88
N GLY A 243 -35.90 -11.02 -11.26
CA GLY A 243 -35.70 -10.64 -12.67
C GLY A 243 -34.32 -11.06 -13.21
N ALA A 244 -34.17 -11.36 -14.49
CA ALA A 244 -32.88 -11.77 -15.06
C ALA A 244 -31.84 -10.64 -14.99
N SER A 245 -30.58 -10.98 -14.70
CA SER A 245 -29.49 -10.00 -14.52
C SER A 245 -29.77 -8.94 -13.44
N SER A 246 -30.71 -9.19 -12.52
CA SER A 246 -31.07 -8.24 -11.47
C SER A 246 -30.19 -8.38 -10.22
N ILE A 247 -30.07 -7.27 -9.47
CA ILE A 247 -29.18 -7.15 -8.31
C ILE A 247 -29.98 -6.62 -7.11
N ALA A 248 -30.17 -7.44 -6.07
CA ALA A 248 -30.76 -7.07 -4.80
C ALA A 248 -29.71 -7.14 -3.67
N LEU A 249 -29.24 -6.00 -3.17
CA LEU A 249 -28.21 -5.90 -2.13
C LEU A 249 -28.73 -5.15 -0.91
N GLY A 250 -28.86 -5.83 0.22
CA GLY A 250 -29.37 -5.28 1.49
C GLY A 250 -30.50 -6.13 2.07
N SER A 251 -30.73 -6.00 3.38
CA SER A 251 -31.82 -6.74 4.02
C SER A 251 -33.17 -6.31 3.46
N GLN A 252 -34.01 -7.28 3.09
CA GLN A 252 -35.33 -7.06 2.47
C GLN A 252 -35.29 -6.23 1.18
N SER A 253 -34.13 -6.14 0.51
CA SER A 253 -34.04 -5.57 -0.83
C SER A 253 -34.75 -6.47 -1.84
N ARG A 254 -35.40 -5.88 -2.85
CA ARG A 254 -36.24 -6.61 -3.81
C ARG A 254 -36.10 -6.11 -5.24
N THR A 255 -35.83 -7.02 -6.17
CA THR A 255 -35.88 -6.79 -7.62
C THR A 255 -36.85 -7.77 -8.29
N GLU A 256 -37.70 -7.31 -9.22
CA GLU A 256 -38.73 -8.15 -9.86
C GLU A 256 -38.59 -8.38 -11.36
N LYS A 257 -37.89 -7.50 -12.07
CA LYS A 257 -37.82 -7.50 -13.54
C LYS A 257 -36.37 -7.41 -14.03
N ASP A 258 -36.19 -7.64 -15.32
CA ASP A 258 -34.86 -7.78 -15.90
C ASP A 258 -34.03 -6.48 -15.76
N ASN A 259 -32.71 -6.64 -15.57
CA ASN A 259 -31.73 -5.55 -15.38
C ASN A 259 -32.01 -4.60 -14.21
N SER A 260 -32.97 -4.91 -13.35
CA SER A 260 -33.32 -4.05 -12.22
C SER A 260 -32.31 -4.14 -11.09
N ILE A 261 -32.06 -3.01 -10.42
CA ILE A 261 -31.06 -2.89 -9.35
C ILE A 261 -31.74 -2.30 -8.11
N ALA A 262 -31.64 -2.99 -6.97
CA ALA A 262 -32.09 -2.51 -5.67
C ALA A 262 -30.97 -2.64 -4.63
N ILE A 263 -30.43 -1.53 -4.14
CA ILE A 263 -29.31 -1.49 -3.20
C ILE A 263 -29.69 -0.68 -1.96
N GLY A 264 -29.88 -1.33 -0.81
CA GLY A 264 -30.22 -0.71 0.45
C GLY A 264 -31.16 -1.56 1.32
N LEU A 265 -31.32 -1.18 2.60
CA LEU A 265 -32.32 -1.80 3.47
C LEU A 265 -33.72 -1.47 2.94
N GLN A 266 -34.52 -2.49 2.62
CA GLN A 266 -35.88 -2.37 2.07
C GLN A 266 -35.98 -1.59 0.74
N SER A 267 -34.90 -1.52 -0.06
CA SER A 267 -34.95 -0.92 -1.40
C SER A 267 -35.74 -1.81 -2.37
N LYS A 268 -36.52 -1.21 -3.26
CA LYS A 268 -37.38 -1.92 -4.22
C LYS A 268 -37.17 -1.42 -5.63
N SER A 269 -36.87 -2.32 -6.56
CA SER A 269 -36.90 -2.04 -7.99
C SER A 269 -37.82 -3.03 -8.70
N LEU A 270 -39.02 -2.58 -9.07
CA LEU A 270 -40.12 -3.48 -9.45
C LEU A 270 -40.39 -3.54 -10.97
N ASN A 271 -39.62 -2.80 -11.77
CA ASN A 271 -39.79 -2.72 -13.22
C ASN A 271 -38.48 -2.94 -13.97
N ALA A 272 -38.54 -3.17 -15.29
CA ALA A 272 -37.34 -3.44 -16.09
C ALA A 272 -36.44 -2.19 -16.14
N ASP A 273 -35.13 -2.40 -16.09
CA ASP A 273 -34.09 -1.35 -16.10
C ASP A 273 -34.22 -0.30 -14.96
N ALA A 274 -35.06 -0.55 -13.96
CA ALA A 274 -35.27 0.37 -12.85
C ALA A 274 -34.14 0.26 -11.81
N ILE A 275 -33.76 1.39 -11.22
CA ILE A 275 -32.64 1.49 -10.27
C ILE A 275 -33.14 2.16 -8.98
N ALA A 276 -33.04 1.45 -7.86
CA ALA A 276 -33.37 1.96 -6.53
C ALA A 276 -32.16 1.82 -5.60
N VAL A 277 -31.58 2.94 -5.17
CA VAL A 277 -30.40 2.95 -4.28
C VAL A 277 -30.67 3.83 -3.06
N GLY A 278 -30.67 3.21 -1.88
CA GLY A 278 -30.91 3.87 -0.59
C GLY A 278 -31.84 3.08 0.33
N ARG A 279 -31.89 3.46 1.60
CA ARG A 279 -32.81 2.83 2.55
C ARG A 279 -34.25 3.21 2.19
N GLN A 280 -35.11 2.22 1.98
CA GLN A 280 -36.52 2.39 1.58
C GLN A 280 -36.72 3.13 0.24
N SER A 281 -35.71 3.19 -0.64
CA SER A 281 -35.89 3.72 -1.99
C SER A 281 -36.76 2.78 -2.84
N SER A 282 -37.65 3.31 -3.67
CA SER A 282 -38.58 2.54 -4.49
C SER A 282 -38.65 3.08 -5.93
N ALA A 283 -38.16 2.30 -6.89
CA ALA A 283 -38.32 2.55 -8.32
C ALA A 283 -39.34 1.56 -8.91
N THR A 284 -40.53 2.04 -9.27
CA THR A 284 -41.63 1.18 -9.76
C THR A 284 -42.02 1.45 -11.21
N GLY A 285 -41.58 2.56 -11.79
CA GLY A 285 -41.72 2.85 -13.22
C GLY A 285 -40.67 2.11 -14.06
N LEU A 286 -41.00 1.86 -15.33
CA LEU A 286 -40.06 1.34 -16.34
C LEU A 286 -38.86 2.28 -16.47
N SER A 287 -37.63 1.78 -16.40
CA SER A 287 -36.40 2.59 -16.49
C SER A 287 -36.31 3.76 -15.47
N ALA A 288 -37.04 3.67 -14.35
CA ALA A 288 -37.06 4.72 -13.34
C ALA A 288 -35.84 4.66 -12.42
N ILE A 289 -35.38 5.81 -11.94
CA ILE A 289 -34.21 5.95 -11.07
C ILE A 289 -34.64 6.61 -9.75
N ALA A 290 -34.51 5.90 -8.63
CA ALA A 290 -34.77 6.39 -7.28
C ALA A 290 -33.49 6.31 -6.42
N LEU A 291 -32.86 7.45 -6.10
CA LEU A 291 -31.60 7.51 -5.36
C LEU A 291 -31.73 8.36 -4.09
N GLY A 292 -31.72 7.74 -2.92
CA GLY A 292 -31.79 8.44 -1.64
C GLY A 292 -32.60 7.71 -0.57
N LEU A 293 -32.75 8.35 0.59
CA LEU A 293 -33.56 7.82 1.67
C LEU A 293 -35.06 8.03 1.37
N GLN A 294 -35.86 6.95 1.41
CA GLN A 294 -37.32 7.02 1.19
C GLN A 294 -37.72 7.70 -0.14
N THR A 295 -36.91 7.56 -1.18
CA THR A 295 -37.20 8.11 -2.52
C THR A 295 -38.16 7.23 -3.30
N ASP A 296 -39.11 7.83 -3.99
CA ASP A 296 -40.08 7.14 -4.82
C ASP A 296 -40.00 7.62 -6.28
N ALA A 297 -39.63 6.77 -7.23
CA ALA A 297 -39.71 7.04 -8.67
C ALA A 297 -40.76 6.12 -9.31
N LYS A 298 -42.01 6.59 -9.41
CA LYS A 298 -43.16 5.75 -9.81
C LYS A 298 -43.50 5.82 -11.30
N GLY A 299 -43.19 6.92 -11.98
CA GLY A 299 -43.45 7.11 -13.41
C GLY A 299 -42.38 6.48 -14.30
N GLY A 300 -42.72 6.21 -15.57
CA GLY A 300 -41.77 5.65 -16.55
C GLY A 300 -40.67 6.64 -16.92
N SER A 301 -39.43 6.19 -17.10
CA SER A 301 -38.25 7.02 -17.38
C SER A 301 -38.04 8.18 -16.39
N SER A 302 -38.60 8.06 -15.18
CA SER A 302 -38.55 9.12 -14.17
C SER A 302 -37.27 9.09 -13.34
N ILE A 303 -36.91 10.24 -12.76
CA ILE A 303 -35.73 10.40 -11.91
C ILE A 303 -36.14 11.06 -10.60
N ALA A 304 -35.98 10.36 -9.47
CA ALA A 304 -36.14 10.88 -8.12
C ALA A 304 -34.82 10.77 -7.35
N ILE A 305 -34.22 11.90 -6.94
CA ILE A 305 -32.93 11.93 -6.23
C ILE A 305 -33.02 12.87 -5.02
N GLY A 306 -32.71 12.39 -3.81
CA GLY A 306 -32.72 13.19 -2.57
C GLY A 306 -33.65 12.61 -1.48
N GLU A 307 -33.49 12.98 -0.20
CA GLU A 307 -34.33 12.42 0.86
C GLU A 307 -35.82 12.70 0.63
N SER A 308 -36.65 11.65 0.58
CA SER A 308 -38.10 11.74 0.34
C SER A 308 -38.49 12.43 -0.97
N ALA A 309 -37.61 12.46 -1.98
CA ALA A 309 -37.99 12.89 -3.33
C ALA A 309 -39.03 11.93 -3.92
N ASN A 310 -40.06 12.46 -4.60
CA ASN A 310 -41.16 11.68 -5.14
C ASN A 310 -41.49 12.08 -6.58
N VAL A 311 -41.54 11.09 -7.46
CA VAL A 311 -42.23 11.17 -8.75
C VAL A 311 -43.47 10.29 -8.68
N ALA A 312 -44.64 10.84 -9.00
CA ALA A 312 -45.90 10.10 -9.01
C ALA A 312 -46.00 9.12 -10.19
N THR A 313 -46.97 8.19 -10.14
CA THR A 313 -47.14 7.13 -11.15
C THR A 313 -47.45 7.68 -12.54
N THR A 314 -48.13 8.81 -12.62
CA THR A 314 -48.47 9.53 -13.86
C THR A 314 -47.29 10.33 -14.42
N GLY A 315 -46.20 10.51 -13.66
CA GLY A 315 -45.03 11.31 -14.05
C GLY A 315 -44.06 10.61 -14.98
N VAL A 316 -44.46 10.36 -16.23
CA VAL A 316 -43.53 9.88 -17.26
C VAL A 316 -42.48 10.96 -17.55
N SER A 317 -41.21 10.56 -17.71
CA SER A 317 -40.07 11.46 -17.93
C SER A 317 -39.91 12.61 -16.91
N ALA A 318 -40.56 12.50 -15.75
CA ALA A 318 -40.56 13.53 -14.73
C ALA A 318 -39.32 13.46 -13.83
N ILE A 319 -38.90 14.61 -13.31
CA ILE A 319 -37.65 14.78 -12.57
C ILE A 319 -37.94 15.43 -11.21
N ALA A 320 -37.60 14.75 -10.12
CA ALA A 320 -37.62 15.27 -8.75
C ALA A 320 -36.20 15.21 -8.14
N LEU A 321 -35.51 16.34 -8.04
CA LEU A 321 -34.16 16.46 -7.49
C LEU A 321 -34.15 17.35 -6.24
N GLY A 322 -33.83 16.81 -5.07
CA GLY A 322 -33.73 17.53 -3.81
C GLY A 322 -34.56 16.90 -2.68
N THR A 323 -34.28 17.30 -1.44
CA THR A 323 -35.03 16.80 -0.28
C THR A 323 -36.51 17.21 -0.40
N ARG A 324 -37.41 16.23 -0.38
CA ARG A 324 -38.86 16.40 -0.52
C ARG A 324 -39.29 17.12 -1.81
N ALA A 325 -38.47 17.04 -2.88
CA ALA A 325 -38.89 17.46 -4.21
C ALA A 325 -40.01 16.54 -4.72
N ASN A 326 -41.05 17.10 -5.33
CA ASN A 326 -42.22 16.36 -5.79
C ASN A 326 -42.57 16.71 -7.25
N ALA A 327 -42.52 15.72 -8.14
CA ALA A 327 -42.95 15.83 -9.53
C ALA A 327 -44.19 14.93 -9.77
N GLY A 328 -45.33 15.53 -10.09
CA GLY A 328 -46.64 14.88 -10.01
C GLY A 328 -47.16 14.25 -11.31
N ASN A 329 -46.72 14.72 -12.48
CA ASN A 329 -47.34 14.38 -13.77
C ASN A 329 -46.32 14.44 -14.92
N ASP A 330 -46.76 14.23 -16.16
CA ASP A 330 -45.87 13.99 -17.31
C ASP A 330 -44.97 15.21 -17.59
N GLY A 331 -43.67 14.96 -17.75
CA GLY A 331 -42.67 16.01 -17.98
C GLY A 331 -42.50 17.02 -16.84
N ALA A 332 -43.09 16.79 -15.65
CA ALA A 332 -42.94 17.70 -14.51
C ALA A 332 -41.49 17.72 -13.98
N VAL A 333 -40.97 18.91 -13.67
CA VAL A 333 -39.60 19.12 -13.18
C VAL A 333 -39.64 19.86 -11.84
N ALA A 334 -39.27 19.16 -10.76
CA ALA A 334 -39.12 19.72 -9.42
C ALA A 334 -37.65 19.62 -8.97
N ILE A 335 -36.93 20.74 -8.89
CA ILE A 335 -35.51 20.77 -8.54
C ILE A 335 -35.30 21.74 -7.36
N GLY A 336 -34.97 21.23 -6.18
CA GLY A 336 -34.69 22.02 -4.98
C GLY A 336 -35.34 21.45 -3.72
N LEU A 337 -34.98 22.02 -2.57
CA LEU A 337 -35.58 21.66 -1.27
C LEU A 337 -37.07 22.02 -1.29
N HIS A 338 -37.95 21.02 -1.12
CA HIS A 338 -39.41 21.20 -1.13
C HIS A 338 -39.98 21.80 -2.43
N ALA A 339 -39.27 21.69 -3.56
CA ALA A 339 -39.82 22.07 -4.87
C ALA A 339 -41.01 21.15 -5.22
N ASN A 340 -42.12 21.73 -5.69
CA ASN A 340 -43.36 21.00 -5.93
C ASN A 340 -43.96 21.34 -7.30
N ALA A 341 -43.78 20.45 -8.27
CA ALA A 341 -44.35 20.52 -9.62
C ALA A 341 -45.43 19.44 -9.77
N THR A 342 -46.73 19.78 -9.70
CA THR A 342 -47.78 18.73 -9.56
C THR A 342 -48.47 18.31 -10.85
N GLU A 343 -48.43 19.12 -11.90
CA GLU A 343 -49.20 18.92 -13.13
C GLU A 343 -48.31 18.77 -14.38
N ASP A 344 -48.91 18.48 -15.54
CA ASP A 344 -48.20 18.24 -16.80
C ASP A 344 -47.30 19.44 -17.19
N GLN A 345 -46.05 19.17 -17.54
CA GLN A 345 -45.03 20.15 -17.93
C GLN A 345 -44.77 21.26 -16.89
N ALA A 346 -45.20 21.08 -15.64
CA ALA A 346 -44.95 22.05 -14.58
C ALA A 346 -43.46 22.07 -14.17
N ILE A 347 -42.89 23.25 -14.02
CA ILE A 347 -41.48 23.46 -13.66
C ILE A 347 -41.39 24.22 -12.34
N ALA A 348 -40.93 23.57 -11.28
CA ALA A 348 -40.62 24.19 -9.98
C ALA A 348 -39.13 24.06 -9.69
N ILE A 349 -38.38 25.16 -9.75
CA ILE A 349 -36.93 25.17 -9.52
C ILE A 349 -36.58 26.14 -8.39
N GLY A 350 -36.02 25.61 -7.30
CA GLY A 350 -35.50 26.32 -6.14
C GLY A 350 -36.15 25.90 -4.83
N GLU A 351 -35.99 26.71 -3.79
CA GLU A 351 -36.43 26.37 -2.44
C GLU A 351 -37.90 26.69 -2.22
N HIS A 352 -38.70 25.73 -1.75
CA HIS A 352 -40.12 25.90 -1.43
C HIS A 352 -40.99 26.44 -2.59
N THR A 353 -40.55 26.25 -3.84
CA THR A 353 -41.26 26.72 -5.04
C THR A 353 -42.41 25.78 -5.43
N LYS A 354 -43.51 26.33 -5.96
CA LYS A 354 -44.70 25.57 -6.34
C LYS A 354 -45.14 25.89 -7.76
N ALA A 355 -45.23 24.88 -8.61
CA ALA A 355 -45.78 24.93 -9.96
C ALA A 355 -46.92 23.89 -10.03
N THR A 356 -48.18 24.30 -9.84
CA THR A 356 -49.27 23.35 -9.51
C THR A 356 -50.39 23.28 -10.54
N ALA A 357 -50.18 23.80 -11.74
CA ALA A 357 -51.09 23.71 -12.87
C ALA A 357 -50.32 23.40 -14.16
N ASN A 358 -51.02 23.04 -15.23
CA ASN A 358 -50.38 22.71 -16.51
C ASN A 358 -49.53 23.89 -17.04
N ASP A 359 -48.36 23.56 -17.58
CA ASP A 359 -47.46 24.52 -18.25
C ASP A 359 -47.00 25.69 -17.34
N THR A 360 -47.02 25.47 -16.02
CA THR A 360 -46.59 26.48 -15.04
C THR A 360 -45.08 26.50 -14.86
N VAL A 361 -44.51 27.68 -14.63
CA VAL A 361 -43.08 27.87 -14.35
C VAL A 361 -42.90 28.69 -13.08
N ALA A 362 -42.34 28.08 -12.04
CA ALA A 362 -41.98 28.70 -10.76
C ALA A 362 -40.47 28.54 -10.51
N ILE A 363 -39.71 29.63 -10.60
CA ILE A 363 -38.23 29.59 -10.44
C ILE A 363 -37.79 30.61 -9.39
N GLY A 364 -37.10 30.15 -8.34
CA GLY A 364 -36.50 31.00 -7.30
C GLY A 364 -36.74 30.49 -5.87
N SER A 365 -37.20 31.34 -4.94
CA SER A 365 -37.45 30.92 -3.55
C SER A 365 -38.86 31.30 -3.11
N THR A 366 -39.61 30.34 -2.57
CA THR A 366 -40.98 30.52 -2.05
C THR A 366 -41.95 31.10 -3.10
N THR A 367 -41.66 30.91 -4.39
CA THR A 367 -42.48 31.43 -5.50
C THR A 367 -43.51 30.40 -5.96
N ASN A 368 -44.73 30.85 -6.27
CA ASN A 368 -45.87 30.01 -6.62
C ASN A 368 -46.45 30.41 -7.98
N ALA A 369 -46.63 29.44 -8.86
CA ALA A 369 -47.39 29.51 -10.11
C ALA A 369 -48.47 28.42 -10.06
N THR A 370 -49.73 28.79 -9.87
CA THR A 370 -50.78 27.84 -9.45
C THR A 370 -51.98 27.74 -10.39
N ASP A 371 -51.94 28.39 -11.55
CA ASP A 371 -52.97 28.31 -12.59
C ASP A 371 -52.29 28.20 -13.98
N ARG A 372 -53.03 27.76 -15.00
CA ARG A 372 -52.47 27.36 -16.31
C ARG A 372 -51.62 28.46 -16.95
N ASP A 373 -50.44 28.10 -17.48
CA ASP A 373 -49.51 29.03 -18.15
C ASP A 373 -49.01 30.18 -17.25
N ALA A 374 -49.14 30.05 -15.92
CA ALA A 374 -48.60 31.03 -14.98
C ALA A 374 -47.07 30.92 -14.88
N ILE A 375 -46.39 32.08 -14.91
CA ILE A 375 -44.93 32.17 -14.77
C ILE A 375 -44.58 33.07 -13.58
N ALA A 376 -43.87 32.52 -12.61
CA ALA A 376 -43.41 33.22 -11.40
C ALA A 376 -41.89 33.05 -11.25
N ILE A 377 -41.12 34.13 -11.44
CA ILE A 377 -39.65 34.10 -11.39
C ILE A 377 -39.12 35.09 -10.34
N GLY A 378 -38.33 34.58 -9.40
CA GLY A 378 -37.70 35.34 -8.31
C GLY A 378 -38.16 34.88 -6.93
N THR A 379 -38.36 35.82 -6.00
CA THR A 379 -38.59 35.49 -4.58
C THR A 379 -40.00 35.87 -4.14
N ASN A 380 -40.74 34.91 -3.57
CA ASN A 380 -42.06 35.15 -2.98
C ASN A 380 -43.06 35.82 -3.96
N ASN A 381 -43.04 35.42 -5.24
CA ASN A 381 -44.12 35.80 -6.16
C ASN A 381 -45.25 34.77 -6.07
N ASP A 382 -46.49 35.21 -6.16
CA ASP A 382 -47.70 34.40 -6.10
C ASP A 382 -48.56 34.70 -7.33
N VAL A 383 -48.41 33.88 -8.37
CA VAL A 383 -49.14 34.00 -9.64
C VAL A 383 -50.20 32.91 -9.68
N SER A 384 -51.44 33.29 -9.37
CA SER A 384 -52.58 32.38 -9.16
C SER A 384 -53.67 32.52 -10.22
N ALA A 385 -53.37 33.20 -11.33
CA ALA A 385 -54.27 33.35 -12.46
C ALA A 385 -53.62 32.90 -13.77
N CYS A 386 -54.43 32.38 -14.68
CA CYS A 386 -53.95 31.86 -15.95
C CYS A 386 -53.35 32.93 -16.87
N TYR A 387 -52.42 32.51 -17.74
CA TYR A 387 -51.72 33.36 -18.73
C TYR A 387 -51.07 34.61 -18.14
N SER A 388 -50.57 34.51 -16.91
CA SER A 388 -50.04 35.66 -16.16
C SER A 388 -48.59 35.46 -15.77
N VAL A 389 -47.85 36.56 -15.66
CA VAL A 389 -46.41 36.55 -15.42
C VAL A 389 -46.04 37.49 -14.29
N ALA A 390 -45.18 37.05 -13.37
CA ALA A 390 -44.51 37.92 -12.41
C ALA A 390 -43.01 37.63 -12.35
N ILE A 391 -42.21 38.65 -12.62
CA ILE A 391 -40.75 38.61 -12.50
C ILE A 391 -40.31 39.65 -11.47
N GLY A 392 -39.60 39.20 -10.43
CA GLY A 392 -39.04 40.03 -9.37
C GLY A 392 -39.35 39.48 -7.98
N SER A 393 -39.89 40.27 -7.06
CA SER A 393 -40.08 39.82 -5.67
C SER A 393 -41.34 40.35 -4.97
N ASN A 394 -41.97 39.52 -4.15
CA ASN A 394 -43.17 39.88 -3.37
C ASN A 394 -44.34 40.39 -4.23
N ASN A 395 -44.52 39.81 -5.42
CA ASN A 395 -45.64 40.18 -6.29
C ASN A 395 -46.80 39.19 -6.12
N LYS A 396 -48.04 39.69 -6.11
CA LYS A 396 -49.25 38.88 -6.10
C LYS A 396 -50.09 39.18 -7.33
N VAL A 397 -50.21 38.20 -8.22
CA VAL A 397 -50.92 38.29 -9.50
C VAL A 397 -52.07 37.31 -9.50
N ALA A 398 -53.26 37.80 -9.17
CA ALA A 398 -54.49 37.01 -9.04
C ALA A 398 -55.49 37.28 -10.18
N GLN A 399 -55.11 38.09 -11.15
CA GLN A 399 -55.93 38.51 -12.28
C GLN A 399 -55.36 37.93 -13.56
N LYS A 400 -56.22 37.51 -14.49
CA LYS A 400 -55.81 36.85 -15.73
C LYS A 400 -55.09 37.80 -16.67
N GLU A 401 -54.26 37.22 -17.55
CA GLU A 401 -53.56 37.96 -18.62
C GLU A 401 -52.74 39.16 -18.10
N THR A 402 -52.21 39.05 -16.88
CA THR A 402 -51.55 40.18 -16.19
C THR A 402 -50.04 39.96 -16.12
N TYR A 403 -49.28 40.99 -16.49
CA TYR A 403 -47.83 40.92 -16.63
C TYR A 403 -47.14 41.89 -15.67
N VAL A 404 -46.34 41.36 -14.77
CA VAL A 404 -45.64 42.11 -13.74
C VAL A 404 -44.13 41.96 -13.88
N LEU A 405 -43.45 43.10 -13.97
CA LEU A 405 -41.99 43.18 -13.87
C LEU A 405 -41.64 44.20 -12.80
N GLY A 406 -41.35 43.74 -11.58
CA GLY A 406 -41.15 44.64 -10.45
C GLY A 406 -41.18 43.93 -9.10
N SER A 407 -41.43 44.68 -8.03
CA SER A 407 -41.47 44.13 -6.68
C SER A 407 -42.53 44.79 -5.81
N ASN A 408 -43.10 44.04 -4.87
CA ASN A 408 -44.15 44.50 -3.94
C ASN A 408 -45.41 45.00 -4.68
N ILE A 409 -45.83 44.27 -5.71
CA ILE A 409 -47.00 44.60 -6.53
C ILE A 409 -48.15 43.66 -6.18
N VAL A 410 -49.37 44.20 -6.08
CA VAL A 410 -50.60 43.41 -5.99
C VAL A 410 -51.50 43.84 -7.14
N SER A 411 -51.76 42.94 -8.10
CA SER A 411 -52.65 43.22 -9.22
C SER A 411 -54.09 43.31 -8.76
N THR A 412 -54.83 44.29 -9.27
CA THR A 412 -56.27 44.47 -9.02
C THR A 412 -57.12 44.31 -10.27
N GLN A 413 -56.51 44.35 -11.47
CA GLN A 413 -57.21 44.29 -12.75
C GLN A 413 -56.64 43.21 -13.68
N GLU A 414 -57.52 42.59 -14.48
CA GLU A 414 -57.13 41.71 -15.59
C GLU A 414 -56.46 42.52 -16.72
N ASN A 415 -55.72 41.81 -17.58
CA ASN A 415 -55.10 42.33 -18.80
C ASN A 415 -54.16 43.54 -18.60
N SER A 416 -53.59 43.69 -17.40
CA SER A 416 -52.76 44.84 -17.04
C SER A 416 -51.26 44.53 -17.12
N VAL A 417 -50.46 45.55 -17.42
CA VAL A 417 -48.99 45.48 -17.39
C VAL A 417 -48.48 46.41 -16.29
N ILE A 418 -47.79 45.87 -15.29
CA ILE A 418 -47.35 46.64 -14.12
C ILE A 418 -45.82 46.59 -14.03
N LEU A 419 -45.20 47.75 -14.16
CA LEU A 419 -43.74 47.88 -14.28
C LEU A 419 -43.16 48.68 -13.11
N GLY A 420 -42.09 48.15 -12.52
CA GLY A 420 -41.32 48.81 -11.46
C GLY A 420 -41.85 48.57 -10.04
N SER A 421 -40.97 48.68 -9.04
CA SER A 421 -41.30 48.41 -7.63
C SER A 421 -42.44 49.31 -7.11
N LEU A 422 -43.35 48.76 -6.30
CA LEU A 422 -44.48 49.47 -5.67
C LEU A 422 -45.51 50.08 -6.64
N SER A 423 -45.48 49.72 -7.93
CA SER A 423 -46.48 50.18 -8.89
C SER A 423 -47.85 49.54 -8.60
N LYS A 424 -48.92 50.28 -8.88
CA LYS A 424 -50.31 49.82 -8.69
C LYS A 424 -51.11 50.01 -9.96
N ASP A 425 -51.85 48.99 -10.35
CA ASP A 425 -52.86 49.11 -11.38
C ASP A 425 -54.15 49.75 -10.83
N ARG A 426 -55.08 50.03 -11.74
CA ARG A 426 -56.44 50.50 -11.45
C ARG A 426 -57.34 50.22 -12.65
N ALA A 427 -58.65 50.25 -12.44
CA ALA A 427 -59.60 50.10 -13.53
C ALA A 427 -59.36 51.14 -14.63
N ALA A 428 -59.37 50.67 -15.89
CA ALA A 428 -59.37 51.54 -17.06
C ALA A 428 -60.62 52.44 -17.04
N THR A 429 -60.44 53.73 -17.32
CA THR A 429 -61.53 54.70 -17.42
C THR A 429 -61.77 55.08 -18.87
N THR A 430 -63.04 55.30 -19.23
CA THR A 430 -63.44 55.74 -20.57
C THR A 430 -63.60 57.25 -20.54
N GLU A 431 -62.51 57.96 -20.84
CA GLU A 431 -62.56 59.42 -20.99
C GLU A 431 -62.91 59.77 -22.43
N THR A 432 -64.01 60.49 -22.64
CA THR A 432 -64.45 60.92 -23.98
C THR A 432 -64.38 62.43 -24.19
N GLU A 433 -64.32 63.17 -23.08
CA GLU A 433 -64.20 64.62 -23.03
C GLU A 433 -63.56 65.06 -21.70
N ALA A 434 -63.05 66.29 -21.65
CA ALA A 434 -62.60 66.96 -20.44
C ALA A 434 -63.01 68.44 -20.46
N THR A 435 -63.45 68.95 -19.32
CA THR A 435 -63.82 70.37 -19.17
C THR A 435 -62.72 71.12 -18.44
N ILE A 436 -62.13 72.13 -19.09
CA ILE A 436 -61.10 73.00 -18.51
C ILE A 436 -61.60 74.43 -18.59
N ASN A 437 -61.74 75.11 -17.44
CA ASN A 437 -62.21 76.49 -17.34
C ASN A 437 -63.55 76.80 -18.06
N GLY A 438 -64.48 75.84 -18.07
CA GLY A 438 -65.81 76.00 -18.68
C GLY A 438 -65.87 75.71 -20.19
N VAL A 439 -64.75 75.33 -20.82
CA VAL A 439 -64.71 74.83 -22.20
C VAL A 439 -64.58 73.31 -22.18
N THR A 440 -65.53 72.63 -22.82
CA THR A 440 -65.51 71.17 -22.98
C THR A 440 -64.70 70.80 -24.22
N TYR A 441 -63.64 70.03 -24.03
CA TYR A 441 -62.84 69.41 -25.09
C TYR A 441 -63.30 67.96 -25.23
N GLY A 442 -64.00 67.63 -26.32
CA GLY A 442 -64.58 66.30 -26.56
C GLY A 442 -63.92 65.50 -27.69
N ASN A 443 -64.48 64.33 -27.97
CA ASN A 443 -64.08 63.40 -29.05
C ASN A 443 -62.67 62.80 -28.92
N PHE A 444 -62.23 62.48 -27.70
CA PHE A 444 -60.94 61.81 -27.53
C PHE A 444 -60.92 60.42 -28.19
N ALA A 445 -59.84 60.13 -28.92
CA ALA A 445 -59.52 58.81 -29.45
C ALA A 445 -58.95 57.88 -28.37
N GLY A 446 -58.95 56.57 -28.64
CA GLY A 446 -58.43 55.59 -27.68
C GLY A 446 -59.32 55.41 -26.46
N LYS A 447 -60.65 55.37 -26.66
CA LYS A 447 -61.65 55.13 -25.60
C LYS A 447 -61.37 53.78 -24.93
N GLY A 448 -60.66 53.82 -23.81
CA GLY A 448 -60.28 52.63 -23.05
C GLY A 448 -61.53 51.84 -22.65
N LEU A 449 -61.61 50.59 -23.10
CA LEU A 449 -62.63 49.64 -22.66
C LEU A 449 -62.14 48.97 -21.38
N ARG A 450 -63.04 48.77 -20.41
CA ARG A 450 -62.72 48.15 -19.10
C ARG A 450 -61.98 46.80 -19.22
N GLY A 451 -62.19 46.06 -20.30
CA GLY A 451 -61.57 44.74 -20.53
C GLY A 451 -60.11 44.76 -20.98
N ASN A 452 -59.54 45.90 -21.35
CA ASN A 452 -58.19 45.96 -21.92
C ASN A 452 -57.08 46.20 -20.88
N GLY A 453 -57.42 46.38 -19.60
CA GLY A 453 -56.46 46.70 -18.54
C GLY A 453 -55.74 48.04 -18.73
N ILE A 454 -54.66 48.26 -17.99
CA ILE A 454 -53.79 49.44 -18.12
C ILE A 454 -52.31 49.07 -18.07
N VAL A 455 -51.45 49.94 -18.61
CA VAL A 455 -50.02 49.94 -18.29
C VAL A 455 -49.78 50.88 -17.10
N SER A 456 -49.34 50.35 -15.97
CA SER A 456 -48.96 51.15 -14.79
C SER A 456 -47.45 51.14 -14.58
N ILE A 457 -46.87 52.33 -14.43
CA ILE A 457 -45.43 52.52 -14.17
C ILE A 457 -45.17 53.11 -12.77
N GLY A 458 -46.18 53.23 -11.91
CA GLY A 458 -46.03 53.82 -10.57
C GLY A 458 -47.29 53.71 -9.73
N GLN A 459 -47.33 54.44 -8.63
CA GLN A 459 -48.53 54.65 -7.82
C GLN A 459 -48.68 56.13 -7.50
N GLU A 460 -49.86 56.55 -7.04
CA GLU A 460 -50.11 57.93 -6.61
C GLU A 460 -49.07 58.40 -5.58
N GLY A 461 -48.44 59.55 -5.82
CA GLY A 461 -47.36 60.12 -5.00
C GLY A 461 -45.98 59.48 -5.21
N ALA A 462 -45.87 58.46 -6.05
CA ALA A 462 -44.62 57.82 -6.46
C ALA A 462 -44.65 57.49 -7.97
N GLU A 463 -45.07 58.47 -8.77
CA GLU A 463 -45.14 58.37 -10.22
C GLU A 463 -43.75 58.30 -10.83
N ARG A 464 -43.63 57.61 -11.97
CA ARG A 464 -42.39 57.54 -12.74
C ARG A 464 -42.50 58.37 -14.01
N GLN A 465 -41.41 59.04 -14.34
CA GLN A 465 -41.26 59.65 -15.66
C GLN A 465 -41.07 58.56 -16.70
N LEU A 466 -41.83 58.63 -17.80
CA LEU A 466 -41.54 57.87 -19.00
C LEU A 466 -40.62 58.75 -19.89
N ILE A 467 -39.34 58.41 -19.91
CA ILE A 467 -38.31 59.16 -20.64
C ILE A 467 -38.07 58.56 -22.03
N ASN A 468 -37.44 59.33 -22.93
CA ASN A 468 -37.16 58.94 -24.32
C ASN A 468 -38.43 58.61 -25.13
N VAL A 469 -39.55 59.25 -24.81
CA VAL A 469 -40.79 59.15 -25.59
C VAL A 469 -40.66 60.04 -26.83
N ALA A 470 -40.64 59.41 -28.01
CA ALA A 470 -40.67 60.11 -29.30
C ALA A 470 -41.95 60.94 -29.45
N ALA A 471 -41.95 61.94 -30.33
CA ALA A 471 -43.13 62.77 -30.56
C ALA A 471 -44.25 61.92 -31.18
N GLY A 472 -45.38 61.81 -30.49
CA GLY A 472 -46.55 61.09 -30.97
C GLY A 472 -47.27 61.82 -32.09
N LYS A 473 -48.07 61.13 -32.89
CA LYS A 473 -48.95 61.80 -33.88
C LYS A 473 -49.96 62.72 -33.18
N VAL A 474 -50.20 63.92 -33.71
CA VAL A 474 -51.23 64.84 -33.22
C VAL A 474 -52.37 64.91 -34.24
N SER A 475 -53.46 64.20 -33.98
CA SER A 475 -54.68 64.17 -34.80
C SER A 475 -55.87 63.72 -33.95
N GLU A 476 -57.10 63.97 -34.39
CA GLU A 476 -58.33 63.58 -33.66
C GLU A 476 -58.43 62.08 -33.36
N THR A 477 -57.79 61.24 -34.18
CA THR A 477 -57.78 59.77 -34.04
C THR A 477 -56.52 59.21 -33.37
N SER A 478 -55.58 60.05 -32.95
CA SER A 478 -54.28 59.58 -32.42
C SER A 478 -54.40 58.97 -31.02
N THR A 479 -53.68 57.88 -30.79
CA THR A 479 -53.53 57.21 -29.48
C THR A 479 -52.08 57.16 -29.01
N ASP A 480 -51.19 57.91 -29.66
CA ASP A 480 -49.77 57.97 -29.30
C ASP A 480 -49.56 58.79 -28.03
N ALA A 481 -48.54 58.44 -27.24
CA ALA A 481 -48.12 59.26 -26.11
C ALA A 481 -47.57 60.61 -26.59
N ILE A 482 -48.00 61.70 -25.94
CA ILE A 482 -47.49 63.05 -26.19
C ILE A 482 -46.26 63.29 -25.30
N ASN A 483 -45.16 63.76 -25.89
CA ASN A 483 -43.96 64.11 -25.13
C ASN A 483 -43.91 65.59 -24.71
N GLY A 484 -42.96 65.93 -23.85
CA GLY A 484 -42.80 67.31 -23.34
C GLY A 484 -42.54 68.34 -24.43
N SER A 485 -41.88 67.98 -25.54
CA SER A 485 -41.58 68.92 -26.63
C SER A 485 -42.82 69.33 -27.44
N GLN A 486 -43.80 68.42 -27.59
CA GLN A 486 -45.06 68.72 -28.28
C GLN A 486 -45.95 69.62 -27.43
N LEU A 487 -46.04 69.33 -26.13
CA LEU A 487 -46.75 70.20 -25.20
C LEU A 487 -46.07 71.57 -25.11
N TYR A 488 -44.73 71.60 -25.09
CA TYR A 488 -43.95 72.83 -25.14
C TYR A 488 -44.22 73.61 -26.44
N ALA A 489 -44.29 72.95 -27.60
CA ALA A 489 -44.60 73.61 -28.87
C ALA A 489 -45.99 74.26 -28.88
N VAL A 490 -47.01 73.60 -28.31
CA VAL A 490 -48.35 74.17 -28.14
C VAL A 490 -48.33 75.33 -27.15
N ALA A 491 -47.66 75.18 -26.01
CA ALA A 491 -47.52 76.23 -24.99
C ALA A 491 -46.78 77.46 -25.53
N ASN A 492 -45.72 77.25 -26.31
CA ASN A 492 -44.94 78.30 -26.95
C ASN A 492 -45.80 79.02 -28.02
N LYS A 493 -46.59 78.28 -28.82
CA LYS A 493 -47.56 78.87 -29.76
C LYS A 493 -48.68 79.66 -29.07
N LEU A 494 -49.14 79.24 -27.89
CA LEU A 494 -50.08 80.04 -27.08
C LEU A 494 -49.43 81.33 -26.54
N SER A 495 -48.11 81.33 -26.29
CA SER A 495 -47.36 82.50 -25.83
C SER A 495 -46.99 83.50 -26.93
N GLU A 496 -46.99 83.07 -28.20
CA GLU A 496 -46.71 83.90 -29.37
C GLU A 496 -47.92 84.73 -29.86
N GLY A 497 -49.14 84.44 -29.38
CA GLY A 497 -50.37 85.07 -29.88
C GLY A 497 -50.78 84.57 -31.29
N TRP A 498 -52.05 84.76 -31.65
CA TRP A 498 -52.57 84.30 -32.95
C TRP A 498 -52.15 85.28 -34.05
N VAL A 499 -51.42 84.80 -35.06
CA VAL A 499 -51.04 85.56 -36.25
C VAL A 499 -52.09 85.30 -37.34
N ILE A 500 -52.79 86.35 -37.79
CA ILE A 500 -53.51 86.33 -39.07
C ILE A 500 -52.57 86.95 -40.11
N ALA A 501 -52.14 86.16 -41.08
CA ALA A 501 -51.41 86.67 -42.24
C ALA A 501 -52.41 87.18 -43.30
N ASN A 502 -52.45 88.49 -43.50
CA ASN A 502 -52.87 89.07 -44.77
C ASN A 502 -51.78 90.04 -45.24
N GLY A 503 -51.46 90.01 -46.54
CA GLY A 503 -50.27 90.62 -47.12
C GLY A 503 -49.77 91.92 -46.48
N THR A 504 -48.53 91.88 -45.99
CA THR A 504 -47.59 92.99 -45.78
C THR A 504 -47.71 93.93 -44.56
N LYS A 505 -48.45 93.63 -43.49
CA LYS A 505 -48.19 94.29 -42.19
C LYS A 505 -48.61 93.44 -40.98
N VAL A 506 -47.68 93.30 -40.03
CA VAL A 506 -47.81 92.48 -38.81
C VAL A 506 -48.10 93.39 -37.61
N GLY A 507 -49.12 93.05 -36.82
CA GLY A 507 -49.39 93.69 -35.52
C GLY A 507 -50.17 92.73 -34.62
N ASP A 508 -49.69 92.56 -33.39
CA ASP A 508 -50.20 91.58 -32.43
C ASP A 508 -51.61 91.94 -31.92
N VAL A 509 -52.53 90.97 -31.93
CA VAL A 509 -53.89 91.13 -31.42
C VAL A 509 -54.06 90.27 -30.16
N LYS A 510 -54.28 90.92 -29.01
CA LYS A 510 -54.61 90.23 -27.74
C LYS A 510 -56.11 89.86 -27.69
N LEU A 511 -56.44 88.85 -26.88
CA LEU A 511 -57.81 88.33 -26.68
C LEU A 511 -58.81 89.47 -26.34
N ASN A 512 -59.94 89.55 -27.08
CA ASN A 512 -61.03 90.55 -27.04
C ASN A 512 -60.96 91.77 -27.99
N ASN A 513 -60.06 91.80 -28.98
CA ASN A 513 -60.12 92.81 -30.05
C ASN A 513 -61.07 92.39 -31.19
N GLN A 514 -61.97 93.28 -31.62
CA GLN A 514 -62.75 93.13 -32.85
C GLN A 514 -61.90 93.51 -34.08
N VAL A 515 -61.92 92.68 -35.12
CA VAL A 515 -61.27 92.93 -36.41
C VAL A 515 -62.33 93.07 -37.48
N ASN A 516 -62.28 94.17 -38.24
CA ASN A 516 -63.20 94.49 -39.33
C ASN A 516 -62.54 94.15 -40.68
N PHE A 517 -63.18 93.31 -41.51
CA PHE A 517 -62.66 92.97 -42.84
C PHE A 517 -63.34 93.82 -43.93
N LEU A 518 -62.53 94.57 -44.69
CA LEU A 518 -62.92 95.26 -45.93
C LEU A 518 -62.79 94.29 -47.11
N ALA A 519 -63.86 94.17 -47.90
CA ALA A 519 -63.94 93.29 -49.06
C ALA A 519 -62.99 93.73 -50.20
N GLY A 520 -62.27 92.76 -50.78
CA GLY A 520 -61.35 93.00 -51.89
C GLY A 520 -60.89 91.73 -52.62
N ASN A 521 -61.71 91.31 -53.59
CA ASN A 521 -61.43 90.60 -54.85
C ASN A 521 -61.08 89.07 -54.89
N ALA A 522 -62.04 88.34 -55.49
CA ALA A 522 -61.99 87.15 -56.37
C ALA A 522 -61.34 85.84 -55.90
N ASN A 523 -62.16 84.97 -55.29
CA ASN A 523 -62.67 83.70 -55.87
C ASN A 523 -62.91 82.64 -54.77
N THR A 524 -64.03 82.77 -54.06
CA THR A 524 -64.79 81.66 -53.44
C THR A 524 -66.11 82.25 -52.93
N ASN A 525 -67.25 81.71 -53.40
CA ASN A 525 -68.56 82.13 -52.92
C ASN A 525 -68.80 81.59 -51.50
N VAL A 526 -68.92 82.50 -50.53
CA VAL A 526 -69.47 82.22 -49.20
C VAL A 526 -70.81 82.94 -49.11
N GLU A 527 -71.92 82.20 -49.18
CA GLU A 527 -73.23 82.74 -48.82
C GLU A 527 -73.44 82.56 -47.32
N VAL A 528 -73.50 83.67 -46.57
CA VAL A 528 -73.92 83.67 -45.16
C VAL A 528 -75.42 83.91 -45.13
N LYS A 529 -76.22 82.93 -44.70
CA LYS A 529 -77.64 83.13 -44.39
C LYS A 529 -77.84 83.03 -42.88
N ALA A 530 -78.43 84.08 -42.31
CA ALA A 530 -78.81 84.11 -40.90
C ALA A 530 -79.99 83.15 -40.66
N ASN A 531 -79.94 82.40 -39.55
CA ASN A 531 -81.10 81.70 -39.02
C ASN A 531 -81.29 82.05 -37.54
N GLY A 532 -82.01 83.15 -37.27
CA GLY A 532 -82.57 83.41 -35.95
C GLY A 532 -81.58 83.69 -34.81
N THR A 533 -82.15 83.97 -33.64
CA THR A 533 -81.66 84.95 -32.64
C THR A 533 -80.65 84.46 -31.60
N THR A 534 -79.72 83.58 -31.95
CA THR A 534 -78.61 83.19 -31.06
C THR A 534 -77.36 82.85 -31.89
N GLY A 535 -76.29 83.62 -31.72
CA GLY A 535 -75.08 83.58 -32.55
C GLY A 535 -74.28 82.27 -32.48
N ILE A 536 -74.66 81.30 -33.30
CA ILE A 536 -73.87 80.13 -33.68
C ILE A 536 -73.91 80.05 -35.21
N TYR A 537 -72.74 80.00 -35.86
CA TYR A 537 -72.62 79.80 -37.32
C TYR A 537 -72.06 78.39 -37.57
N ASP A 538 -72.87 77.51 -38.18
CA ASP A 538 -72.37 76.26 -38.77
C ASP A 538 -71.79 76.55 -40.16
N VAL A 539 -70.57 76.06 -40.41
CA VAL A 539 -69.94 76.05 -41.74
C VAL A 539 -70.05 74.65 -42.30
N VAL A 540 -71.03 74.43 -43.18
CA VAL A 540 -71.09 73.25 -44.05
C VAL A 540 -70.48 73.63 -45.40
N ILE A 541 -69.33 73.02 -45.73
CA ILE A 541 -68.75 73.08 -47.08
C ILE A 541 -69.13 71.78 -47.79
N SER A 542 -69.93 71.87 -48.85
CA SER A 542 -70.21 70.75 -49.76
C SER A 542 -69.67 71.04 -51.17
N ALA A 543 -68.75 70.15 -51.55
CA ALA A 543 -68.26 69.79 -52.89
C ALA A 543 -67.43 70.80 -53.71
N LEU A 544 -66.20 70.37 -54.05
CA LEU A 544 -65.60 70.69 -55.35
C LEU A 544 -65.10 69.42 -56.06
N ASN A 545 -65.49 69.36 -57.32
CA ASN A 545 -65.31 68.30 -58.30
C ASN A 545 -63.83 68.04 -58.65
N THR A 546 -63.47 66.76 -58.53
CA THR A 546 -62.78 65.93 -59.54
C THR A 546 -62.04 66.62 -60.70
N ALA A 547 -60.71 66.68 -60.60
CA ALA A 547 -59.76 66.37 -61.68
C ALA A 547 -58.31 66.40 -61.16
N SER A 548 -57.89 65.33 -60.48
CA SER A 548 -56.51 64.87 -60.50
C SER A 548 -56.54 63.36 -60.34
N THR A 549 -56.17 62.67 -61.39
CA THR A 549 -56.03 61.22 -61.46
C THR A 549 -54.87 60.77 -60.57
N ALA A 550 -55.15 60.53 -59.29
CA ALA A 550 -54.53 59.54 -58.42
C ALA A 550 -55.07 59.78 -57.01
N ALA A 551 -56.02 58.96 -56.54
CA ALA A 551 -56.41 58.94 -55.14
C ALA A 551 -55.18 58.49 -54.31
N GLY A 552 -54.40 59.47 -53.85
CA GLY A 552 -53.24 59.26 -52.98
C GLY A 552 -53.73 58.95 -51.56
N ILE A 553 -53.21 57.85 -51.02
CA ILE A 553 -53.46 57.22 -49.72
C ILE A 553 -53.78 58.24 -48.60
N GLU A 554 -55.02 58.23 -48.07
CA GLU A 554 -55.54 59.21 -47.08
C GLU A 554 -55.03 59.00 -45.64
N TYR A 555 -54.37 57.88 -45.32
CA TYR A 555 -53.95 57.54 -43.95
C TYR A 555 -52.42 57.46 -43.74
N TYR A 556 -51.61 57.77 -44.76
CA TYR A 556 -50.15 57.62 -44.70
C TYR A 556 -49.46 58.98 -44.86
N SER A 557 -49.06 59.62 -43.74
CA SER A 557 -48.39 60.93 -43.73
C SER A 557 -46.87 60.78 -43.58
N VAL A 558 -46.10 61.25 -44.56
CA VAL A 558 -44.63 61.26 -44.52
C VAL A 558 -44.16 62.72 -44.46
N ASN A 559 -43.53 63.13 -43.36
CA ASN A 559 -42.98 64.48 -43.23
C ASN A 559 -41.58 64.55 -43.84
N SER A 560 -41.49 64.84 -45.15
CA SER A 560 -40.21 64.96 -45.86
C SER A 560 -40.25 65.98 -46.99
N THR A 561 -39.13 66.68 -47.19
CA THR A 561 -38.92 67.59 -48.31
C THR A 561 -38.51 66.87 -49.60
N VAL A 562 -38.12 65.59 -49.52
CA VAL A 562 -37.66 64.78 -50.67
C VAL A 562 -38.84 64.26 -51.49
N ALA A 563 -38.77 64.41 -52.81
CA ALA A 563 -39.91 64.18 -53.71
C ALA A 563 -40.21 62.71 -54.06
N GLU A 564 -39.22 61.83 -53.96
CA GLU A 564 -39.32 60.42 -54.37
C GLU A 564 -40.22 59.61 -53.43
N ASN A 565 -41.03 58.70 -53.99
CA ASN A 565 -42.08 57.92 -53.32
C ASN A 565 -43.26 58.72 -52.70
N LYS A 566 -43.43 60.02 -53.02
CA LYS A 566 -44.61 60.80 -52.58
C LYS A 566 -45.96 60.24 -53.05
N ASP A 567 -45.98 59.56 -54.20
CA ASP A 567 -47.17 58.90 -54.77
C ASP A 567 -47.29 57.41 -54.36
N ASN A 568 -46.51 56.92 -53.39
CA ASN A 568 -46.39 55.50 -53.05
C ASN A 568 -45.96 54.59 -54.24
N LYS A 569 -45.17 55.12 -55.18
CA LYS A 569 -44.65 54.36 -56.34
C LYS A 569 -43.46 53.46 -56.04
N GLY A 570 -42.94 53.49 -54.80
CA GLY A 570 -41.83 52.67 -54.35
C GLY A 570 -42.21 51.21 -54.11
N ALA A 571 -43.50 50.91 -53.94
CA ALA A 571 -44.01 49.54 -53.87
C ALA A 571 -44.37 49.06 -55.29
N THR A 572 -43.43 48.43 -55.99
CA THR A 572 -43.61 48.11 -57.41
C THR A 572 -44.02 46.65 -57.66
N ALA A 573 -43.93 45.78 -56.65
CA ALA A 573 -44.26 44.37 -56.75
C ALA A 573 -45.61 44.01 -56.09
N SER A 574 -46.11 42.80 -56.34
CA SER A 574 -47.39 42.34 -55.79
C SER A 574 -47.33 42.27 -54.26
N ASN A 575 -48.35 42.77 -53.58
CA ASN A 575 -48.47 42.76 -52.11
C ASN A 575 -47.33 43.46 -51.35
N ALA A 576 -46.56 44.35 -52.00
CA ALA A 576 -45.44 45.06 -51.38
C ALA A 576 -45.89 46.35 -50.66
N MET A 577 -45.12 46.78 -49.65
CA MET A 577 -45.32 48.03 -48.90
C MET A 577 -44.05 48.87 -48.91
N ALA A 578 -44.11 50.12 -49.41
CA ALA A 578 -42.98 51.05 -49.41
C ALA A 578 -43.36 52.38 -48.76
N ALA A 579 -42.77 52.65 -47.60
CA ALA A 579 -43.30 53.57 -46.62
C ALA A 579 -42.19 54.54 -46.15
N GLY A 580 -42.01 55.66 -46.86
CA GLY A 580 -40.96 56.64 -46.59
C GLY A 580 -40.39 57.28 -47.86
N PRO A 581 -39.68 58.43 -47.77
CA PRO A 581 -39.08 59.07 -48.93
C PRO A 581 -37.95 58.20 -49.47
N LYS A 582 -37.91 57.95 -50.78
CA LYS A 582 -36.98 57.00 -51.43
C LYS A 582 -37.12 55.53 -50.97
N ALA A 583 -38.11 55.17 -50.15
CA ALA A 583 -38.34 53.78 -49.79
C ALA A 583 -38.71 52.96 -51.05
N SER A 584 -38.14 51.77 -51.20
CA SER A 584 -38.25 50.95 -52.40
C SER A 584 -38.49 49.48 -52.05
N ALA A 585 -39.72 49.01 -52.23
CA ALA A 585 -40.15 47.61 -52.02
C ALA A 585 -40.45 46.97 -53.38
N THR A 586 -39.46 46.30 -53.96
CA THR A 586 -39.48 45.78 -55.34
C THR A 586 -39.64 44.25 -55.43
N GLY A 587 -39.63 43.54 -54.29
CA GLY A 587 -39.93 42.11 -54.22
C GLY A 587 -41.40 41.83 -53.88
N ASN A 588 -41.95 40.69 -54.31
CA ASN A 588 -43.31 40.29 -53.93
C ASN A 588 -43.42 40.16 -52.40
N GLU A 589 -44.50 40.66 -51.80
CA GLU A 589 -44.72 40.64 -50.34
C GLU A 589 -43.65 41.36 -49.51
N SER A 590 -42.82 42.20 -50.13
CA SER A 590 -41.73 42.92 -49.45
C SER A 590 -42.21 44.17 -48.70
N ILE A 591 -41.51 44.53 -47.63
CA ILE A 591 -41.82 45.68 -46.77
C ILE A 591 -40.58 46.57 -46.66
N ALA A 592 -40.64 47.82 -47.12
CA ALA A 592 -39.59 48.82 -46.93
C ALA A 592 -40.15 50.04 -46.18
N ILE A 593 -39.67 50.34 -44.97
CA ILE A 593 -40.16 51.44 -44.12
C ILE A 593 -38.97 52.31 -43.67
N GLY A 594 -38.97 53.61 -43.96
CA GLY A 594 -37.88 54.53 -43.62
C GLY A 594 -37.37 55.38 -44.80
N TYR A 595 -36.49 56.35 -44.54
CA TYR A 595 -35.83 57.11 -45.61
C TYR A 595 -34.84 56.20 -46.34
N ASN A 596 -34.91 56.11 -47.67
CA ASN A 596 -33.97 55.32 -48.49
C ASN A 596 -33.86 53.84 -48.10
N SER A 597 -34.88 53.27 -47.43
CA SER A 597 -34.91 51.83 -47.14
C SER A 597 -35.26 51.02 -48.39
N THR A 598 -34.61 49.89 -48.58
CA THR A 598 -34.76 49.07 -49.80
C THR A 598 -35.01 47.61 -49.44
N ALA A 599 -36.16 47.07 -49.87
CA ALA A 599 -36.48 45.65 -49.81
C ALA A 599 -36.69 45.11 -51.23
N SER A 600 -35.75 44.33 -51.76
CA SER A 600 -35.71 44.01 -53.21
C SER A 600 -36.00 42.56 -53.59
N SER A 601 -36.24 41.69 -52.62
CA SER A 601 -36.51 40.27 -52.87
C SER A 601 -37.81 39.82 -52.21
N VAL A 602 -38.27 38.60 -52.55
CA VAL A 602 -39.54 38.04 -52.10
C VAL A 602 -39.59 37.97 -50.57
N SER A 603 -40.66 38.51 -49.98
CA SER A 603 -40.93 38.56 -48.54
C SER A 603 -39.81 39.20 -47.70
N ALA A 604 -38.98 40.07 -48.30
CA ALA A 604 -37.92 40.80 -47.61
C ALA A 604 -38.48 41.99 -46.82
N THR A 605 -37.95 42.27 -45.63
CA THR A 605 -38.37 43.36 -44.74
C THR A 605 -37.19 44.28 -44.42
N ALA A 606 -37.22 45.54 -44.85
CA ALA A 606 -36.24 46.58 -44.51
C ALA A 606 -36.92 47.70 -43.72
N MET A 607 -36.50 47.97 -42.49
CA MET A 607 -37.07 49.00 -41.62
C MET A 607 -35.98 49.87 -40.99
N GLY A 608 -35.94 51.17 -41.27
CA GLY A 608 -34.92 52.10 -40.79
C GLY A 608 -34.37 53.01 -41.88
N ASP A 609 -33.63 54.06 -41.51
CA ASP A 609 -32.95 54.92 -42.48
C ASP A 609 -31.86 54.14 -43.22
N SER A 610 -31.91 54.14 -44.56
CA SER A 610 -30.94 53.48 -45.43
C SER A 610 -30.75 51.97 -45.17
N SER A 611 -31.75 51.30 -44.58
CA SER A 611 -31.71 49.84 -44.40
C SER A 611 -31.88 49.10 -45.73
N LEU A 612 -31.23 47.95 -45.87
CA LEU A 612 -31.21 47.17 -47.11
C LEU A 612 -31.52 45.69 -46.81
N ALA A 613 -32.64 45.18 -47.31
CA ALA A 613 -33.02 43.77 -47.31
C ALA A 613 -33.13 43.25 -48.75
N SER A 614 -32.05 42.69 -49.29
CA SER A 614 -32.00 42.23 -50.70
C SER A 614 -32.01 40.71 -50.87
N GLY A 615 -31.91 39.94 -49.79
CA GLY A 615 -32.10 38.49 -49.82
C GLY A 615 -33.58 38.10 -49.72
N GLY A 616 -33.99 36.96 -50.29
CA GLY A 616 -35.35 36.46 -50.10
C GLY A 616 -35.59 36.13 -48.62
N LEU A 617 -36.81 36.34 -48.10
CA LEU A 617 -37.15 36.13 -46.67
C LEU A 617 -36.24 36.89 -45.68
N SER A 618 -35.44 37.87 -46.13
CA SER A 618 -34.48 38.56 -45.29
C SER A 618 -35.12 39.68 -44.48
N THR A 619 -34.58 39.99 -43.30
CA THR A 619 -35.06 41.06 -42.41
C THR A 619 -33.90 41.97 -42.04
N ALA A 620 -34.01 43.28 -42.29
CA ALA A 620 -33.03 44.30 -41.93
C ALA A 620 -33.72 45.43 -41.16
N ILE A 621 -33.48 45.53 -39.85
CA ILE A 621 -34.14 46.50 -38.95
C ILE A 621 -33.09 47.36 -38.24
N GLY A 622 -33.07 48.66 -38.51
CA GLY A 622 -32.12 49.63 -37.94
C GLY A 622 -31.52 50.55 -39.00
N THR A 623 -30.98 51.70 -38.58
CA THR A 623 -30.30 52.62 -39.49
C THR A 623 -29.10 51.93 -40.15
N SER A 624 -29.09 51.89 -41.48
CA SER A 624 -28.07 51.22 -42.30
C SER A 624 -27.88 49.73 -42.00
N ALA A 625 -28.89 49.07 -41.40
CA ALA A 625 -28.90 47.60 -41.27
C ALA A 625 -28.95 46.96 -42.67
N THR A 626 -28.15 45.92 -42.90
CA THR A 626 -27.98 45.31 -44.22
C THR A 626 -28.12 43.79 -44.14
N SER A 627 -29.16 43.25 -44.77
CA SER A 627 -29.40 41.80 -44.95
C SER A 627 -29.44 41.44 -46.43
N THR A 628 -28.38 40.82 -46.96
CA THR A 628 -28.29 40.50 -48.39
C THR A 628 -28.43 39.02 -48.72
N GLY A 629 -28.26 38.12 -47.73
CA GLY A 629 -28.42 36.68 -47.91
C GLY A 629 -29.87 36.19 -47.79
N LEU A 630 -30.17 35.02 -48.34
CA LEU A 630 -31.46 34.35 -48.19
C LEU A 630 -31.74 34.05 -46.71
N ALA A 631 -32.92 34.40 -46.21
CA ALA A 631 -33.32 34.27 -44.81
C ALA A 631 -32.36 34.94 -43.80
N ALA A 632 -31.55 35.91 -44.25
CA ALA A 632 -30.63 36.64 -43.38
C ALA A 632 -31.36 37.68 -42.51
N THR A 633 -30.95 37.83 -41.25
CA THR A 633 -31.54 38.76 -40.30
C THR A 633 -30.50 39.73 -39.76
N SER A 634 -30.68 41.04 -39.93
CA SER A 634 -29.86 42.08 -39.32
C SER A 634 -30.76 43.00 -38.47
N ILE A 635 -30.45 43.13 -37.18
CA ILE A 635 -31.22 43.96 -36.24
C ILE A 635 -30.25 44.83 -35.43
N GLY A 636 -30.23 46.13 -35.69
CA GLY A 636 -29.32 47.08 -35.05
C GLY A 636 -28.76 48.09 -36.04
N VAL A 637 -28.30 49.24 -35.54
CA VAL A 637 -27.64 50.25 -36.38
C VAL A 637 -26.35 49.67 -36.93
N LEU A 638 -26.15 49.75 -38.26
CA LEU A 638 -25.01 49.19 -38.99
C LEU A 638 -24.84 47.66 -38.88
N ALA A 639 -25.85 46.92 -38.40
CA ALA A 639 -25.80 45.47 -38.37
C ALA A 639 -25.76 44.89 -39.79
N LYS A 640 -24.94 43.86 -40.05
CA LYS A 640 -24.70 43.30 -41.38
C LYS A 640 -24.85 41.77 -41.37
N ALA A 641 -25.84 41.25 -42.07
CA ALA A 641 -26.04 39.82 -42.32
C ALA A 641 -25.98 39.54 -43.83
N THR A 642 -24.78 39.23 -44.36
CA THR A 642 -24.55 39.31 -45.82
C THR A 642 -24.64 37.98 -46.57
N ALA A 643 -24.84 36.86 -45.86
CA ALA A 643 -24.86 35.51 -46.40
C ALA A 643 -26.10 34.72 -45.96
N ASP A 644 -26.34 33.56 -46.56
CA ASP A 644 -27.59 32.81 -46.36
C ASP A 644 -27.72 32.31 -44.92
N GLY A 645 -28.89 32.51 -44.30
CA GLY A 645 -29.16 32.13 -42.90
C GLY A 645 -28.30 32.87 -41.86
N ALA A 646 -27.59 33.95 -42.24
CA ALA A 646 -26.79 34.75 -41.33
C ALA A 646 -27.67 35.62 -40.41
N ASN A 647 -27.32 35.72 -39.13
CA ASN A 647 -28.04 36.51 -38.13
C ASN A 647 -27.08 37.47 -37.43
N ALA A 648 -27.29 38.78 -37.60
CA ALA A 648 -26.50 39.83 -36.96
C ALA A 648 -27.40 40.72 -36.09
N MET A 649 -27.23 40.70 -34.76
CA MET A 649 -28.07 41.49 -33.84
C MET A 649 -27.21 42.33 -32.89
N GLY A 650 -27.29 43.66 -32.96
CA GLY A 650 -26.50 44.60 -32.16
C GLY A 650 -25.95 45.77 -32.99
N PHE A 651 -25.44 46.81 -32.34
CA PHE A 651 -24.76 47.91 -33.03
C PHE A 651 -23.50 47.36 -33.71
N GLU A 652 -23.39 47.51 -35.04
CA GLU A 652 -22.24 47.06 -35.82
C GLU A 652 -21.96 45.53 -35.79
N ALA A 653 -22.92 44.71 -35.33
CA ALA A 653 -22.79 43.26 -35.38
C ALA A 653 -22.67 42.78 -36.85
N THR A 654 -21.74 41.89 -37.15
CA THR A 654 -21.45 41.43 -38.52
C THR A 654 -21.44 39.90 -38.60
N ALA A 655 -22.36 39.35 -39.39
CA ALA A 655 -22.50 37.94 -39.73
C ALA A 655 -22.33 37.78 -41.25
N SER A 656 -21.16 37.37 -41.72
CA SER A 656 -20.77 37.51 -43.14
C SER A 656 -20.69 36.20 -43.94
N ASN A 657 -20.98 35.05 -43.32
CA ASN A 657 -20.94 33.73 -43.95
C ASN A 657 -22.21 32.91 -43.66
N ASN A 658 -22.39 31.78 -44.37
CA ASN A 658 -23.60 30.98 -44.26
C ASN A 658 -23.84 30.47 -42.84
N ASN A 659 -25.09 30.52 -42.39
CA ASN A 659 -25.57 30.01 -41.09
C ASN A 659 -24.80 30.61 -39.89
N THR A 660 -24.33 31.85 -40.00
CA THR A 660 -23.61 32.53 -38.93
C THR A 660 -24.52 33.24 -37.95
N VAL A 661 -24.07 33.40 -36.70
CA VAL A 661 -24.80 34.13 -35.65
C VAL A 661 -23.84 35.10 -34.95
N ALA A 662 -24.00 36.40 -35.16
CA ALA A 662 -23.29 37.47 -34.46
C ALA A 662 -24.28 38.25 -33.60
N VAL A 663 -24.14 38.23 -32.28
CA VAL A 663 -25.05 38.91 -31.35
C VAL A 663 -24.26 39.68 -30.31
N GLY A 664 -24.46 40.99 -30.24
CA GLY A 664 -23.72 41.91 -29.38
C GLY A 664 -23.04 43.02 -30.18
N THR A 665 -22.78 44.15 -29.53
CA THR A 665 -22.13 45.31 -30.15
C THR A 665 -20.75 44.93 -30.69
N SER A 666 -20.51 45.22 -31.97
CA SER A 666 -19.28 44.91 -32.70
C SER A 666 -18.88 43.42 -32.70
N SER A 667 -19.82 42.51 -32.45
CA SER A 667 -19.59 41.07 -32.60
C SER A 667 -19.37 40.69 -34.07
N LEU A 668 -18.45 39.75 -34.34
CA LEU A 668 -18.05 39.35 -35.68
C LEU A 668 -18.10 37.82 -35.84
N ALA A 669 -19.10 37.31 -36.54
CA ALA A 669 -19.17 35.92 -37.01
C ALA A 669 -18.86 35.88 -38.52
N SER A 670 -17.63 35.55 -38.87
CA SER A 670 -17.14 35.57 -40.25
C SER A 670 -16.71 34.22 -40.80
N GLY A 671 -16.71 33.15 -39.99
CA GLY A 671 -16.53 31.79 -40.49
C GLY A 671 -17.85 31.09 -40.80
N PRO A 672 -17.95 30.14 -41.75
CA PRO A 672 -19.19 29.39 -41.98
C PRO A 672 -19.66 28.64 -40.73
N GLU A 673 -20.97 28.64 -40.46
CA GLU A 673 -21.59 27.99 -39.27
C GLU A 673 -21.04 28.52 -37.92
N SER A 674 -20.40 29.69 -37.91
CA SER A 674 -19.81 30.27 -36.70
C SER A 674 -20.81 31.06 -35.85
N THR A 675 -20.58 31.08 -34.54
CA THR A 675 -21.38 31.83 -33.56
C THR A 675 -20.48 32.74 -32.74
N ALA A 676 -20.74 34.05 -32.73
CA ALA A 676 -20.11 35.05 -31.88
C ALA A 676 -21.19 35.75 -31.03
N LEU A 677 -21.16 35.59 -29.70
CA LEU A 677 -22.14 36.17 -28.77
C LEU A 677 -21.43 36.94 -27.65
N GLY A 678 -21.53 38.27 -27.64
CA GLY A 678 -20.85 39.15 -26.68
C GLY A 678 -20.43 40.50 -27.28
N TYR A 679 -20.03 41.46 -26.44
CA TYR A 679 -19.39 42.69 -26.91
C TYR A 679 -18.03 42.33 -27.54
N ASN A 680 -17.78 42.77 -28.78
CA ASN A 680 -16.50 42.57 -29.46
C ASN A 680 -16.03 41.09 -29.55
N SER A 681 -16.96 40.12 -29.48
CA SER A 681 -16.63 38.71 -29.67
C SER A 681 -16.35 38.40 -31.14
N THR A 682 -15.38 37.53 -31.42
CA THR A 682 -14.94 37.20 -32.78
C THR A 682 -14.92 35.69 -33.01
N ALA A 683 -15.66 35.23 -34.02
CA ALA A 683 -15.68 33.84 -34.48
C ALA A 683 -15.39 33.83 -36.00
N SER A 684 -14.15 33.56 -36.42
CA SER A 684 -13.71 33.84 -37.81
C SER A 684 -13.40 32.63 -38.69
N ALA A 685 -13.55 31.40 -38.19
CA ALA A 685 -13.30 30.18 -38.94
C ALA A 685 -14.51 29.23 -38.94
N GLN A 686 -14.46 28.15 -39.72
CA GLN A 686 -15.59 27.23 -39.83
C GLN A 686 -15.91 26.57 -38.48
N ASN A 687 -17.20 26.46 -38.13
CA ASN A 687 -17.69 25.78 -36.92
C ASN A 687 -17.13 26.36 -35.60
N THR A 688 -16.76 27.64 -35.57
CA THR A 688 -16.24 28.28 -34.35
C THR A 688 -17.34 28.84 -33.48
N VAL A 689 -17.13 28.80 -32.17
CA VAL A 689 -18.04 29.42 -31.18
C VAL A 689 -17.25 30.32 -30.25
N ALA A 690 -17.56 31.62 -30.22
CA ALA A 690 -17.02 32.61 -29.30
C ALA A 690 -18.16 33.18 -28.44
N LEU A 691 -18.14 32.91 -27.13
CA LEU A 691 -19.16 33.31 -26.17
C LEU A 691 -18.55 34.10 -25.00
N GLY A 692 -18.85 35.39 -24.92
CA GLY A 692 -18.31 36.30 -23.91
C GLY A 692 -17.73 37.58 -24.52
N SER A 693 -17.63 38.65 -23.71
CA SER A 693 -16.98 39.90 -24.15
C SER A 693 -15.53 39.63 -24.55
N ASP A 694 -15.12 40.14 -25.70
CA ASP A 694 -13.74 40.02 -26.21
C ASP A 694 -13.25 38.56 -26.37
N SER A 695 -14.18 37.59 -26.44
CA SER A 695 -13.84 36.19 -26.73
C SER A 695 -13.44 36.02 -28.20
N ILE A 696 -12.43 35.18 -28.46
CA ILE A 696 -11.83 35.02 -29.79
C ILE A 696 -11.74 33.53 -30.14
N ALA A 697 -12.46 33.09 -31.18
CA ALA A 697 -12.38 31.75 -31.76
C ALA A 697 -12.08 31.84 -33.28
N ASN A 698 -10.79 31.77 -33.65
CA ASN A 698 -10.35 32.15 -35.02
C ASN A 698 -9.81 31.00 -35.87
N ALA A 699 -9.92 29.74 -35.42
CA ALA A 699 -9.44 28.56 -36.13
C ALA A 699 -10.51 27.46 -36.19
N THR A 700 -10.41 26.51 -37.12
CA THR A 700 -11.52 25.60 -37.46
C THR A 700 -11.97 24.79 -36.25
N SER A 701 -13.27 24.76 -35.96
CA SER A 701 -13.87 24.06 -34.81
C SER A 701 -13.35 24.52 -33.45
N ALA A 702 -12.82 25.75 -33.33
CA ALA A 702 -12.40 26.32 -32.06
C ALA A 702 -13.60 26.78 -31.20
N LEU A 703 -13.48 26.62 -29.88
CA LEU A 703 -14.48 27.02 -28.90
C LEU A 703 -13.84 27.95 -27.86
N ALA A 704 -14.31 29.18 -27.74
CA ALA A 704 -13.91 30.15 -26.71
C ALA A 704 -15.14 30.57 -25.89
N VAL A 705 -15.13 30.31 -24.59
CA VAL A 705 -16.23 30.62 -23.68
C VAL A 705 -15.70 31.33 -22.42
N GLY A 706 -16.05 32.59 -22.24
CA GLY A 706 -15.58 33.45 -21.16
C GLY A 706 -15.16 34.83 -21.66
N VAL A 707 -15.10 35.82 -20.77
CA VAL A 707 -14.57 37.15 -21.12
C VAL A 707 -13.07 37.01 -21.42
N GLY A 708 -12.60 37.50 -22.57
CA GLY A 708 -11.20 37.40 -23.00
C GLY A 708 -10.72 35.99 -23.38
N ALA A 709 -11.60 34.97 -23.33
CA ALA A 709 -11.23 33.60 -23.70
C ALA A 709 -10.75 33.52 -25.15
N THR A 710 -9.62 32.87 -25.39
CA THR A 710 -8.92 32.87 -26.68
C THR A 710 -8.64 31.44 -27.14
N ALA A 711 -9.27 31.01 -28.23
CA ALA A 711 -9.05 29.73 -28.90
C ALA A 711 -8.65 29.95 -30.37
N THR A 712 -7.34 29.92 -30.67
CA THR A 712 -6.79 30.41 -31.95
C THR A 712 -6.14 29.34 -32.83
N ALA A 713 -6.23 28.07 -32.44
CA ALA A 713 -5.77 26.94 -33.23
C ALA A 713 -6.88 25.90 -33.49
N ASP A 714 -6.69 25.06 -34.51
CA ASP A 714 -7.72 24.12 -34.95
C ASP A 714 -8.17 23.20 -33.81
N SER A 715 -9.49 23.09 -33.61
CA SER A 715 -10.13 22.30 -32.55
C SER A 715 -9.67 22.66 -31.13
N ALA A 716 -9.15 23.87 -30.91
CA ALA A 716 -8.78 24.35 -29.58
C ALA A 716 -10.02 24.73 -28.76
N VAL A 717 -9.98 24.47 -27.45
CA VAL A 717 -11.08 24.75 -26.52
C VAL A 717 -10.55 25.60 -25.36
N ALA A 718 -11.03 26.83 -25.24
CA ALA A 718 -10.75 27.75 -24.14
C ALA A 718 -12.06 28.03 -23.37
N ILE A 719 -12.14 27.63 -22.10
CA ILE A 719 -13.33 27.84 -21.24
C ILE A 719 -12.88 28.45 -19.90
N GLY A 720 -13.25 29.70 -19.66
CA GLY A 720 -12.86 30.49 -18.49
C GLY A 720 -12.47 31.91 -18.86
N ASN A 721 -12.56 32.85 -17.91
CA ASN A 721 -12.09 34.22 -18.10
C ASN A 721 -10.58 34.20 -18.43
N ASP A 722 -10.17 34.89 -19.48
CA ASP A 722 -8.79 34.96 -19.97
C ASP A 722 -8.12 33.58 -20.22
N SER A 723 -8.92 32.51 -20.39
CA SER A 723 -8.40 31.19 -20.77
C SER A 723 -7.81 31.24 -22.19
N ASN A 724 -6.68 30.56 -22.40
CA ASN A 724 -5.88 30.68 -23.61
C ASN A 724 -5.49 29.31 -24.18
N ALA A 725 -6.17 28.88 -25.23
CA ALA A 725 -5.92 27.64 -25.98
C ALA A 725 -5.37 27.97 -27.38
N THR A 726 -4.05 28.02 -27.53
CA THR A 726 -3.35 28.41 -28.78
C THR A 726 -2.63 27.25 -29.47
N GLY A 727 -2.56 26.08 -28.83
CA GLY A 727 -2.05 24.86 -29.46
C GLY A 727 -3.14 24.14 -30.28
N LYS A 728 -2.77 23.45 -31.36
CA LYS A 728 -3.72 22.64 -32.13
C LYS A 728 -4.33 21.55 -31.26
N SER A 729 -5.66 21.42 -31.28
CA SER A 729 -6.42 20.47 -30.45
C SER A 729 -6.10 20.59 -28.95
N SER A 730 -5.74 21.79 -28.50
CA SER A 730 -5.47 22.08 -27.08
C SER A 730 -6.74 22.38 -26.29
N VAL A 731 -6.70 22.18 -24.99
CA VAL A 731 -7.81 22.41 -24.08
C VAL A 731 -7.33 23.22 -22.88
N ALA A 732 -7.85 24.44 -22.70
CA ALA A 732 -7.62 25.29 -21.55
C ALA A 732 -8.96 25.51 -20.81
N ILE A 733 -9.09 24.99 -19.59
CA ILE A 733 -10.32 25.11 -18.77
C ILE A 733 -9.97 25.68 -17.40
N GLY A 734 -10.46 26.88 -17.09
CA GLY A 734 -10.17 27.63 -15.86
C GLY A 734 -9.78 29.08 -16.14
N GLU A 735 -9.96 29.96 -15.15
CA GLU A 735 -9.51 31.36 -15.24
C GLU A 735 -8.00 31.40 -15.54
N SER A 736 -7.59 32.20 -16.52
CA SER A 736 -6.18 32.35 -16.95
C SER A 736 -5.45 31.03 -17.27
N SER A 737 -6.17 29.93 -17.51
CA SER A 737 -5.57 28.64 -17.91
C SER A 737 -4.93 28.77 -19.29
N ASN A 738 -3.77 28.14 -19.49
CA ASN A 738 -2.91 28.40 -20.64
C ASN A 738 -2.41 27.10 -21.29
N ALA A 739 -3.04 26.69 -22.38
CA ALA A 739 -2.69 25.51 -23.18
C ALA A 739 -2.14 25.93 -24.55
N THR A 740 -0.82 25.99 -24.69
CA THR A 740 -0.15 26.49 -25.92
C THR A 740 0.54 25.40 -26.74
N GLY A 741 0.80 24.23 -26.13
CA GLY A 741 1.34 23.07 -26.84
C GLY A 741 0.29 22.36 -27.70
N THR A 742 0.71 21.70 -28.78
CA THR A 742 -0.17 20.88 -29.63
C THR A 742 -0.66 19.66 -28.85
N TYR A 743 -1.98 19.41 -28.82
CA TYR A 743 -2.63 18.42 -27.96
C TYR A 743 -2.42 18.63 -26.45
N ALA A 744 -2.11 19.85 -26.01
CA ALA A 744 -1.91 20.16 -24.61
C ALA A 744 -3.25 20.36 -23.88
N THR A 745 -3.32 19.95 -22.61
CA THR A 745 -4.51 20.09 -21.76
C THR A 745 -4.12 20.80 -20.46
N ALA A 746 -4.65 22.00 -20.23
CA ALA A 746 -4.53 22.77 -19.00
C ALA A 746 -5.91 22.88 -18.33
N VAL A 747 -6.08 22.33 -17.13
CA VAL A 747 -7.32 22.36 -16.36
C VAL A 747 -7.05 22.87 -14.94
N GLY A 748 -7.62 24.01 -14.58
CA GLY A 748 -7.42 24.70 -13.30
C GLY A 748 -7.03 26.17 -13.49
N ASP A 749 -7.31 27.01 -12.49
CA ASP A 749 -6.92 28.41 -12.49
C ASP A 749 -5.39 28.55 -12.67
N THR A 750 -4.99 29.38 -13.64
CA THR A 750 -3.58 29.66 -13.96
C THR A 750 -2.76 28.41 -14.35
N SER A 751 -3.40 27.26 -14.59
CA SER A 751 -2.74 26.04 -15.04
C SER A 751 -2.07 26.26 -16.40
N THR A 752 -0.88 25.69 -16.60
CA THR A 752 -0.03 25.96 -17.77
C THR A 752 0.46 24.66 -18.41
N ALA A 753 -0.05 24.35 -19.60
CA ALA A 753 0.38 23.22 -20.44
C ALA A 753 1.01 23.77 -21.75
N THR A 754 2.33 23.95 -21.75
CA THR A 754 3.06 24.62 -22.86
C THR A 754 3.87 23.65 -23.73
N GLY A 755 4.10 22.42 -23.26
CA GLY A 755 4.72 21.38 -24.08
C GLY A 755 3.70 20.67 -24.99
N ASP A 756 4.15 20.15 -26.12
CA ASP A 756 3.29 19.32 -26.97
C ASP A 756 2.85 18.04 -26.22
N ARG A 757 1.58 17.66 -26.33
CA ARG A 757 0.95 16.53 -25.63
C ARG A 757 1.08 16.60 -24.10
N SER A 758 1.28 17.80 -23.55
CA SER A 758 1.41 18.00 -22.10
C SER A 758 0.06 18.08 -21.40
N VAL A 759 0.01 17.69 -20.13
CA VAL A 759 -1.21 17.72 -19.31
C VAL A 759 -0.89 18.41 -17.99
N ALA A 760 -1.54 19.54 -17.71
CA ALA A 760 -1.51 20.24 -16.43
C ALA A 760 -2.91 20.23 -15.80
N PHE A 761 -3.08 19.61 -14.64
CA PHE A 761 -4.35 19.50 -13.94
C PHE A 761 -4.20 19.94 -12.48
N GLY A 762 -4.85 21.03 -12.09
CA GLY A 762 -4.74 21.66 -10.76
C GLY A 762 -4.41 23.16 -10.86
N ILE A 763 -4.63 23.90 -9.78
CA ILE A 763 -4.34 25.34 -9.73
C ILE A 763 -2.83 25.55 -9.84
N ASP A 764 -2.40 26.40 -10.77
CA ASP A 764 -0.97 26.68 -11.05
C ASP A 764 -0.13 25.41 -11.38
N ALA A 765 -0.76 24.32 -11.82
CA ALA A 765 -0.05 23.13 -12.32
C ALA A 765 0.69 23.46 -13.63
N LYS A 766 1.92 22.97 -13.79
CA LYS A 766 2.85 23.37 -14.86
C LYS A 766 3.45 22.17 -15.58
N ALA A 767 3.02 21.92 -16.80
CA ALA A 767 3.56 20.91 -17.70
C ALA A 767 4.21 21.61 -18.91
N ARG A 768 5.53 21.85 -18.84
CA ARG A 768 6.22 22.77 -19.78
C ARG A 768 6.92 22.12 -20.97
N ASN A 769 7.12 20.81 -20.91
CA ASN A 769 7.90 20.07 -21.89
C ASN A 769 7.07 18.98 -22.57
N THR A 770 7.62 18.35 -23.61
CA THR A 770 6.86 17.43 -24.47
C THR A 770 6.42 16.20 -23.69
N SER A 771 5.16 15.79 -23.86
CA SER A 771 4.56 14.62 -23.22
C SER A 771 4.67 14.63 -21.69
N THR A 772 4.70 15.81 -21.06
CA THR A 772 4.76 15.94 -19.60
C THR A 772 3.40 15.92 -18.94
N VAL A 773 3.33 15.40 -17.71
CA VAL A 773 2.09 15.36 -16.93
C VAL A 773 2.34 15.96 -15.56
N ALA A 774 1.61 17.02 -15.21
CA ALA A 774 1.62 17.65 -13.89
C ALA A 774 0.20 17.62 -13.31
N ILE A 775 -0.01 16.83 -12.26
CA ILE A 775 -1.33 16.65 -11.62
C ILE A 775 -1.24 17.02 -10.15
N GLY A 776 -2.01 18.03 -9.74
CA GLY A 776 -2.08 18.59 -8.38
C GLY A 776 -1.66 20.07 -8.36
N ASP A 777 -2.18 20.82 -7.39
CA ASP A 777 -1.91 22.26 -7.28
C ASP A 777 -0.42 22.52 -7.13
N ASN A 778 0.13 23.45 -7.92
CA ASN A 778 1.56 23.78 -8.00
C ASN A 778 2.48 22.60 -8.43
N ALA A 779 1.94 21.48 -8.93
CA ALA A 779 2.77 20.42 -9.48
C ALA A 779 3.51 20.92 -10.73
N THR A 780 4.81 20.64 -10.86
CA THR A 780 5.64 21.13 -11.96
C THR A 780 6.45 19.99 -12.59
N ALA A 781 6.09 19.62 -13.82
CA ALA A 781 6.86 18.69 -14.65
C ALA A 781 7.75 19.48 -15.62
N THR A 782 9.06 19.31 -15.48
CA THR A 782 10.12 20.14 -16.10
C THR A 782 10.94 19.41 -17.14
N LEU A 783 10.66 18.15 -17.46
CA LEU A 783 11.47 17.31 -18.33
C LEU A 783 10.61 16.50 -19.29
N ASP A 784 11.01 16.31 -20.54
CA ASP A 784 10.23 15.52 -21.51
C ASP A 784 9.80 14.15 -20.94
N ASN A 785 8.57 13.73 -21.23
CA ASN A 785 8.00 12.44 -20.82
C ASN A 785 7.93 12.19 -19.29
N SER A 786 8.15 13.22 -18.46
CA SER A 786 8.12 13.09 -17.00
C SER A 786 6.73 13.35 -16.41
N VAL A 787 6.49 12.82 -15.21
CA VAL A 787 5.24 12.97 -14.46
C VAL A 787 5.51 13.57 -13.08
N ALA A 788 4.88 14.70 -12.76
CA ALA A 788 4.76 15.24 -11.40
C ALA A 788 3.36 14.92 -10.86
N LEU A 789 3.27 14.12 -9.80
CA LEU A 789 2.01 13.62 -9.24
C LEU A 789 1.84 14.02 -7.76
N GLY A 790 0.90 14.91 -7.51
CA GLY A 790 0.55 15.45 -6.20
C GLY A 790 0.90 16.94 -6.06
N SER A 791 0.20 17.64 -5.15
CA SER A 791 0.42 19.07 -4.94
C SER A 791 1.88 19.40 -4.60
N GLY A 792 2.45 20.40 -5.29
CA GLY A 792 3.84 20.80 -5.15
C GLY A 792 4.88 19.78 -5.63
N ALA A 793 4.48 18.66 -6.26
CA ALA A 793 5.43 17.69 -6.79
C ALA A 793 6.28 18.31 -7.92
N THR A 794 7.57 18.01 -7.96
CA THR A 794 8.49 18.52 -8.98
C THR A 794 9.33 17.39 -9.54
N THR A 795 9.52 17.34 -10.86
CA THR A 795 10.42 16.36 -11.50
C THR A 795 11.86 16.88 -11.52
N GLU A 796 12.82 15.98 -11.32
CA GLU A 796 14.26 16.21 -11.48
C GLU A 796 14.83 15.27 -12.55
N VAL A 797 16.05 15.55 -13.02
CA VAL A 797 16.69 14.82 -14.13
C VAL A 797 16.79 13.33 -13.77
N ALA A 798 16.45 12.45 -14.71
CA ALA A 798 16.61 11.01 -14.54
C ALA A 798 18.09 10.65 -14.35
N VAL A 799 18.42 9.83 -13.35
CA VAL A 799 19.80 9.44 -13.03
C VAL A 799 20.00 7.96 -13.31
N ASP A 800 20.90 7.67 -14.25
CA ASP A 800 21.34 6.32 -14.58
C ASP A 800 22.06 5.68 -13.39
N THR A 801 21.40 4.72 -12.73
CA THR A 801 21.89 4.12 -11.48
C THR A 801 22.22 2.64 -11.69
N ASN A 802 23.46 2.34 -12.10
CA ASN A 802 23.94 0.96 -12.29
C ASN A 802 24.58 0.34 -11.02
N SER A 803 24.88 1.19 -10.03
CA SER A 803 25.49 0.75 -8.77
C SER A 803 25.19 1.73 -7.64
N ALA A 804 25.18 1.24 -6.41
CA ALA A 804 25.13 2.04 -5.19
C ALA A 804 26.19 1.54 -4.20
N THR A 805 26.85 2.47 -3.50
CA THR A 805 27.80 2.12 -2.44
C THR A 805 27.20 2.43 -1.08
N VAL A 806 27.08 1.42 -0.22
CA VAL A 806 26.58 1.56 1.15
C VAL A 806 27.67 1.08 2.10
N ASN A 807 28.09 1.94 3.02
CA ASN A 807 29.16 1.64 3.99
C ASN A 807 30.45 1.09 3.36
N GLY A 808 30.83 1.60 2.18
CA GLY A 808 32.03 1.17 1.45
C GLY A 808 31.89 -0.13 0.64
N ILE A 809 30.73 -0.77 0.66
CA ILE A 809 30.42 -1.93 -0.19
C ILE A 809 29.64 -1.43 -1.40
N THR A 810 30.18 -1.70 -2.60
CA THR A 810 29.52 -1.36 -3.87
C THR A 810 28.64 -2.53 -4.32
N TYR A 811 27.35 -2.26 -4.45
CA TYR A 811 26.37 -3.11 -5.10
C TYR A 811 26.22 -2.65 -6.54
N SER A 812 26.41 -3.53 -7.52
CA SER A 812 26.39 -3.19 -8.96
C SER A 812 25.57 -4.18 -9.77
N GLY A 813 25.20 -3.80 -11.00
CA GLY A 813 24.43 -4.65 -11.91
C GLY A 813 22.93 -4.52 -11.72
N PHE A 814 22.45 -3.34 -11.31
CA PHE A 814 21.03 -3.06 -11.24
C PHE A 814 20.39 -3.07 -12.63
N ALA A 815 19.20 -3.67 -12.75
CA ALA A 815 18.42 -3.64 -13.98
C ALA A 815 17.89 -2.23 -14.27
N GLY A 816 17.64 -1.91 -15.54
CA GLY A 816 17.13 -0.59 -15.93
C GLY A 816 18.16 0.54 -15.78
N SER A 817 19.44 0.25 -16.08
CA SER A 817 20.57 1.17 -15.88
C SER A 817 20.47 2.49 -16.65
N THR A 818 19.66 2.55 -17.72
CA THR A 818 19.33 3.78 -18.46
C THR A 818 17.91 4.21 -18.16
N ALA A 819 17.74 5.27 -17.36
CA ALA A 819 16.44 5.79 -17.00
C ALA A 819 15.88 6.69 -18.12
N TYR A 820 14.72 6.35 -18.67
CA TYR A 820 14.10 7.12 -19.76
C TYR A 820 13.50 8.46 -19.30
N SER A 821 12.76 8.45 -18.19
CA SER A 821 12.11 9.62 -17.58
C SER A 821 11.81 9.33 -16.10
N VAL A 822 11.21 10.28 -15.38
CA VAL A 822 10.87 10.14 -13.96
C VAL A 822 9.37 10.31 -13.70
N VAL A 823 8.87 9.59 -12.69
CA VAL A 823 7.61 9.89 -12.01
C VAL A 823 7.95 10.39 -10.61
N SER A 824 7.76 11.68 -10.37
CA SER A 824 7.94 12.29 -9.05
C SER A 824 6.60 12.39 -8.33
N VAL A 825 6.52 11.85 -7.12
CA VAL A 825 5.34 11.98 -6.25
C VAL A 825 5.48 13.09 -5.20
N GLY A 826 6.47 13.97 -5.33
CA GLY A 826 6.80 14.97 -4.31
C GLY A 826 7.95 15.89 -4.70
N ASN A 827 8.58 16.49 -3.71
CA ASN A 827 9.81 17.27 -3.86
C ASN A 827 10.72 17.01 -2.64
N ASN A 828 11.89 17.64 -2.61
CA ASN A 828 12.90 17.43 -1.56
C ASN A 828 12.43 17.76 -0.12
N ASN A 829 11.38 18.56 0.01
CA ASN A 829 10.80 18.95 1.30
C ASN A 829 9.44 18.27 1.58
N GLN A 830 8.88 17.55 0.60
CA GLN A 830 7.52 17.00 0.64
C GLN A 830 7.48 15.62 -0.04
N GLN A 831 8.20 14.65 0.51
CA GLN A 831 8.14 13.25 0.07
C GLN A 831 6.83 12.59 0.53
N ARG A 832 6.36 11.59 -0.21
CA ARG A 832 5.10 10.88 0.07
C ARG A 832 5.33 9.38 0.25
N GLN A 833 4.51 8.77 1.11
CA GLN A 833 4.42 7.32 1.20
C GLN A 833 3.64 6.78 0.00
N ILE A 834 4.21 5.78 -0.70
CA ILE A 834 3.51 5.02 -1.73
C ILE A 834 2.89 3.78 -1.06
N GLN A 835 1.57 3.77 -0.93
CA GLN A 835 0.85 2.73 -0.20
C GLN A 835 0.17 1.73 -1.14
N ASN A 836 -0.02 0.50 -0.67
CA ASN A 836 -0.57 -0.63 -1.44
C ASN A 836 0.28 -1.07 -2.64
N VAL A 837 1.60 -0.92 -2.57
CA VAL A 837 2.51 -1.49 -3.57
C VAL A 837 2.54 -3.01 -3.38
N ALA A 838 2.03 -3.76 -4.35
CA ALA A 838 2.14 -5.22 -4.37
C ALA A 838 3.62 -5.64 -4.39
N ALA A 839 3.92 -6.90 -4.04
CA ALA A 839 5.30 -7.37 -4.06
C ALA A 839 5.84 -7.32 -5.51
N GLY A 840 6.94 -6.60 -5.73
CA GLY A 840 7.61 -6.54 -7.02
C GLY A 840 8.25 -7.87 -7.38
N ARG A 841 8.48 -8.14 -8.66
CA ARG A 841 9.22 -9.36 -9.04
C ARG A 841 10.66 -9.28 -8.54
N ILE A 842 11.18 -10.38 -8.00
CA ILE A 842 12.58 -10.46 -7.53
C ILE A 842 13.37 -11.30 -8.55
N SER A 843 14.08 -10.63 -9.45
CA SER A 843 14.98 -11.25 -10.43
C SER A 843 16.07 -10.26 -10.86
N ALA A 844 17.13 -10.76 -11.50
CA ALA A 844 18.25 -9.93 -11.98
C ALA A 844 17.85 -8.87 -13.03
N THR A 845 16.67 -8.99 -13.64
CA THR A 845 16.18 -8.08 -14.69
C THR A 845 14.95 -7.27 -14.24
N SER A 846 14.56 -7.34 -12.96
CA SER A 846 13.35 -6.69 -12.47
C SER A 846 13.53 -5.17 -12.33
N THR A 847 12.53 -4.41 -12.77
CA THR A 847 12.43 -2.96 -12.61
C THR A 847 11.20 -2.55 -11.79
N ASP A 848 10.62 -3.50 -11.04
CA ASP A 848 9.44 -3.25 -10.22
C ASP A 848 9.83 -2.56 -8.90
N ALA A 849 8.93 -1.75 -8.34
CA ALA A 849 9.10 -1.24 -6.99
C ALA A 849 9.02 -2.38 -5.96
N ILE A 850 9.99 -2.44 -5.04
CA ILE A 850 10.02 -3.40 -3.93
C ILE A 850 9.24 -2.82 -2.75
N ASN A 851 8.35 -3.63 -2.16
CA ASN A 851 7.57 -3.20 -1.00
C ASN A 851 8.21 -3.66 0.33
N GLY A 852 7.63 -3.20 1.46
CA GLY A 852 8.16 -3.48 2.78
C GLY A 852 8.14 -4.96 3.20
N SER A 853 7.19 -5.78 2.70
CA SER A 853 7.14 -7.20 3.09
C SER A 853 8.28 -8.01 2.45
N GLN A 854 8.70 -7.67 1.24
CA GLN A 854 9.85 -8.28 0.59
C GLN A 854 11.16 -7.95 1.33
N LEU A 855 11.36 -6.68 1.70
CA LEU A 855 12.51 -6.28 2.50
C LEU A 855 12.49 -6.94 3.88
N TYR A 856 11.31 -7.07 4.50
CA TYR A 856 11.15 -7.74 5.79
C TYR A 856 11.54 -9.23 5.73
N VAL A 857 11.17 -9.96 4.66
CA VAL A 857 11.59 -11.36 4.48
C VAL A 857 13.12 -11.46 4.36
N VAL A 858 13.76 -10.59 3.59
CA VAL A 858 15.23 -10.57 3.48
C VAL A 858 15.87 -10.27 4.83
N ALA A 859 15.37 -9.30 5.58
CA ALA A 859 15.89 -8.92 6.90
C ALA A 859 15.77 -10.06 7.94
N ASN A 860 14.66 -10.81 7.93
CA ASN A 860 14.49 -11.96 8.80
C ASN A 860 15.43 -13.10 8.43
N ASN A 861 15.52 -13.45 7.16
CA ASN A 861 16.43 -14.50 6.69
C ASN A 861 17.90 -14.16 7.02
N LEU A 862 18.28 -12.88 6.91
CA LEU A 862 19.61 -12.41 7.31
C LEU A 862 19.82 -12.53 8.83
N THR A 863 18.81 -12.19 9.63
CA THR A 863 18.87 -12.34 11.09
C THR A 863 19.06 -13.82 11.48
N ASP A 864 18.33 -14.73 10.85
CA ASP A 864 18.48 -16.17 11.07
C ASP A 864 19.86 -16.66 10.66
N ALA A 865 20.37 -16.23 9.51
CA ALA A 865 21.73 -16.56 9.06
C ALA A 865 22.80 -16.07 10.04
N ILE A 866 22.67 -14.85 10.56
CA ILE A 866 23.56 -14.29 11.59
C ILE A 866 23.47 -15.10 12.89
N ASN A 867 22.27 -15.47 13.32
CA ASN A 867 22.06 -16.27 14.53
C ASN A 867 22.68 -17.67 14.39
N ILE A 868 22.51 -18.32 13.23
CA ILE A 868 23.16 -19.59 12.93
C ILE A 868 24.68 -19.42 12.97
N ALA A 869 25.24 -18.43 12.29
CA ALA A 869 26.68 -18.17 12.28
C ALA A 869 27.23 -17.93 13.70
N ASN A 870 26.53 -17.14 14.52
CA ASN A 870 26.89 -16.89 15.92
C ASN A 870 26.82 -18.17 16.76
N ASN A 871 25.79 -19.00 16.58
CA ASN A 871 25.66 -20.26 17.28
C ASN A 871 26.75 -21.26 16.88
N THR A 872 27.09 -21.34 15.58
CA THR A 872 28.21 -22.14 15.09
C THR A 872 29.53 -21.66 15.70
N ALA A 873 29.78 -20.34 15.70
CA ALA A 873 30.96 -19.75 16.32
C ALA A 873 31.02 -20.04 17.83
N ASN A 874 29.91 -19.88 18.55
CA ASN A 874 29.81 -20.19 19.98
C ASN A 874 30.01 -21.67 20.27
N THR A 875 29.49 -22.56 19.43
CA THR A 875 29.70 -24.01 19.54
C THR A 875 31.16 -24.35 19.31
N ALA A 876 31.78 -23.82 18.24
CA ALA A 876 33.20 -24.01 17.98
C ALA A 876 34.07 -23.50 19.14
N ASN A 877 33.73 -22.34 19.71
CA ASN A 877 34.40 -21.78 20.88
C ASN A 877 34.21 -22.65 22.14
N THR A 878 33.00 -23.20 22.35
CA THR A 878 32.70 -24.12 23.45
C THR A 878 33.47 -25.44 23.31
N THR A 879 33.51 -26.01 22.11
CA THR A 879 34.29 -27.22 21.80
C THR A 879 35.79 -26.97 21.97
N ALA A 880 36.30 -25.84 21.49
CA ALA A 880 37.70 -25.45 21.70
C ALA A 880 38.02 -25.26 23.19
N ASN A 881 37.14 -24.62 23.96
CA ASN A 881 37.31 -24.46 25.40
C ASN A 881 37.24 -25.80 26.15
N ALA A 882 36.36 -26.72 25.76
CA ALA A 882 36.26 -28.07 26.34
C ALA A 882 37.47 -28.94 25.99
N ALA A 883 37.99 -28.82 24.77
CA ALA A 883 39.24 -29.45 24.35
C ALA A 883 40.42 -28.91 25.14
N ASN A 884 40.53 -27.58 25.31
CA ASN A 884 41.54 -26.95 26.16
C ASN A 884 41.41 -27.37 27.63
N ALA A 885 40.20 -27.44 28.18
CA ALA A 885 39.99 -27.91 29.54
C ALA A 885 40.41 -29.38 29.72
N THR A 886 40.27 -30.20 28.69
CA THR A 886 40.70 -31.61 28.71
C THR A 886 42.22 -31.73 28.53
N ALA A 887 42.83 -30.96 27.62
CA ALA A 887 44.28 -30.90 27.46
C ALA A 887 44.99 -30.38 28.73
N ASN A 888 44.37 -29.41 29.42
CA ASN A 888 44.88 -28.84 30.67
C ASN A 888 44.65 -29.73 31.91
N LYS A 889 43.89 -30.84 31.80
CA LYS A 889 43.75 -31.78 32.92
C LYS A 889 45.04 -32.53 33.21
N GLY A 890 45.95 -32.63 32.24
CA GLY A 890 47.23 -33.32 32.41
C GLY A 890 47.10 -34.76 32.94
N TRP A 891 48.15 -35.26 33.56
CA TRP A 891 48.23 -36.58 34.19
C TRP A 891 49.03 -36.46 35.49
N ASN A 892 48.57 -37.12 36.55
CA ASN A 892 49.22 -37.07 37.85
C ASN A 892 50.34 -38.12 37.92
N ILE A 893 51.51 -37.74 38.45
CA ILE A 893 52.59 -38.67 38.83
C ILE A 893 52.80 -38.60 40.34
N THR A 894 52.87 -39.77 40.99
CA THR A 894 53.11 -39.92 42.42
C THR A 894 54.32 -40.83 42.63
N THR A 895 55.24 -40.44 43.52
CA THR A 895 56.40 -41.24 43.94
C THR A 895 56.19 -41.78 45.35
N SER A 896 56.53 -43.05 45.59
CA SER A 896 56.37 -43.71 46.91
C SER A 896 57.61 -44.54 47.28
N GLY A 897 57.81 -44.80 48.59
CA GLY A 897 58.98 -45.50 49.12
C GLY A 897 60.09 -44.55 49.60
N ASN A 898 61.35 -44.88 49.35
CA ASN A 898 62.52 -44.09 49.75
C ASN A 898 62.79 -42.94 48.75
N ALA A 899 61.83 -42.02 48.60
CA ALA A 899 61.90 -40.87 47.70
C ALA A 899 61.71 -39.56 48.47
N THR A 900 62.44 -38.50 48.09
CA THR A 900 62.26 -37.16 48.66
C THR A 900 61.23 -36.38 47.83
N GLY A 901 60.11 -36.03 48.45
CA GLY A 901 58.95 -35.39 47.80
C GLY A 901 57.88 -36.43 47.42
N THR A 902 56.68 -36.29 48.00
CA THR A 902 55.53 -37.20 47.80
C THR A 902 54.26 -36.43 47.42
N GLU A 903 54.40 -35.21 46.88
CA GLU A 903 53.27 -34.41 46.46
C GLU A 903 52.81 -34.83 45.06
N ASP A 904 51.50 -35.02 44.89
CA ASP A 904 50.91 -35.25 43.58
C ASP A 904 51.16 -34.03 42.69
N LYS A 905 51.88 -34.25 41.59
CA LYS A 905 52.08 -33.22 40.57
C LYS A 905 51.28 -33.57 39.33
N ASN A 906 50.39 -32.67 38.95
CA ASN A 906 49.70 -32.73 37.67
C ASN A 906 50.65 -32.22 36.57
N VAL A 907 51.07 -33.13 35.69
CA VAL A 907 51.96 -32.85 34.54
C VAL A 907 51.09 -32.45 33.35
N GLN A 908 51.32 -31.29 32.74
CA GLN A 908 50.54 -30.86 31.58
C GLN A 908 50.99 -31.57 30.30
N MET A 909 50.13 -31.59 29.28
CA MET A 909 50.49 -32.13 27.97
C MET A 909 51.60 -31.27 27.32
N GLY A 910 52.76 -31.88 27.06
CA GLY A 910 53.96 -31.20 26.54
C GLY A 910 55.02 -30.91 27.59
N ASP A 911 54.70 -31.02 28.88
CA ASP A 911 55.69 -30.93 29.95
C ASP A 911 56.60 -32.18 29.94
N LYS A 912 57.90 -31.96 30.16
CA LYS A 912 58.87 -33.04 30.23
C LYS A 912 58.97 -33.58 31.66
N VAL A 913 58.50 -34.81 31.87
CA VAL A 913 58.76 -35.55 33.12
C VAL A 913 60.15 -36.17 33.03
N THR A 914 61.00 -35.88 34.02
CA THR A 914 62.35 -36.47 34.13
C THR A 914 62.35 -37.43 35.31
N ILE A 915 62.72 -38.69 35.09
CA ILE A 915 62.93 -39.68 36.14
C ILE A 915 64.44 -39.90 36.24
N ASP A 916 65.03 -39.52 37.37
CA ASP A 916 66.46 -39.65 37.64
C ASP A 916 66.72 -40.90 38.49
N GLY A 917 67.59 -41.80 38.02
CA GLY A 917 67.94 -43.03 38.70
C GLY A 917 69.09 -42.88 39.71
N GLY A 918 69.78 -41.74 39.73
CA GLY A 918 71.02 -41.58 40.47
C GLY A 918 72.07 -42.63 40.09
N GLU A 919 72.99 -42.94 41.01
CA GLU A 919 74.10 -43.88 40.74
C GLU A 919 73.69 -45.36 40.80
N ASN A 920 72.66 -45.68 41.58
CA ASN A 920 72.33 -47.05 41.97
C ASN A 920 71.12 -47.65 41.23
N ILE A 921 70.32 -46.85 40.53
CA ILE A 921 69.17 -47.31 39.75
C ILE A 921 69.41 -47.01 38.26
N GLN A 922 69.37 -48.05 37.43
CA GLN A 922 69.42 -47.94 35.99
C GLN A 922 68.01 -47.73 35.43
N ILE A 923 67.83 -46.63 34.70
CA ILE A 923 66.59 -46.31 33.99
C ILE A 923 66.87 -46.41 32.49
N THR A 924 66.17 -47.32 31.80
CA THR A 924 66.27 -47.48 30.35
C THR A 924 64.93 -47.15 29.71
N GLN A 925 64.92 -46.19 28.79
CA GLN A 925 63.73 -45.80 28.02
C GLN A 925 63.80 -46.36 26.60
N GLU A 926 62.80 -47.17 26.23
CA GLU A 926 62.58 -47.67 24.87
C GLU A 926 61.17 -47.28 24.42
N GLY A 927 61.06 -46.20 23.64
CA GLY A 927 59.78 -45.63 23.24
C GLY A 927 58.94 -45.20 24.45
N THR A 928 57.76 -45.79 24.60
CA THR A 928 56.82 -45.53 25.70
C THR A 928 57.06 -46.39 26.94
N LYS A 929 58.00 -47.35 26.89
CA LYS A 929 58.34 -48.22 28.03
C LYS A 929 59.55 -47.66 28.79
N ILE A 930 59.37 -47.42 30.09
CA ILE A 930 60.46 -47.12 31.02
C ILE A 930 60.70 -48.37 31.86
N SER A 931 61.90 -48.95 31.76
CA SER A 931 62.32 -50.09 32.58
C SER A 931 63.25 -49.61 33.70
N ILE A 932 62.95 -50.01 34.93
CA ILE A 932 63.72 -49.64 36.12
C ILE A 932 64.37 -50.91 36.67
N ALA A 933 65.70 -50.89 36.82
CA ALA A 933 66.49 -51.98 37.39
C ALA A 933 67.54 -51.44 38.36
N THR A 934 68.06 -52.25 39.27
CA THR A 934 69.27 -51.89 40.01
C THR A 934 70.46 -51.82 39.06
N SER A 935 71.35 -50.83 39.28
CA SER A 935 72.60 -50.71 38.54
C SER A 935 73.40 -52.01 38.65
N LYS A 936 74.05 -52.44 37.56
CA LYS A 936 74.94 -53.61 37.57
C LYS A 936 76.17 -53.40 38.46
N THR A 937 76.48 -52.15 38.82
CA THR A 937 77.61 -51.76 39.68
C THR A 937 77.16 -50.68 40.67
N PRO A 938 76.38 -51.04 41.71
CA PRO A 938 75.91 -50.05 42.68
C PRO A 938 77.05 -49.63 43.64
N THR A 939 77.12 -48.34 43.96
CA THR A 939 77.99 -47.72 44.96
C THR A 939 77.23 -47.56 46.28
N PHE A 940 77.73 -48.19 47.35
CA PHE A 940 77.15 -48.09 48.70
C PHE A 940 78.15 -47.47 49.67
N THR A 941 77.74 -46.48 50.46
CA THR A 941 78.58 -45.85 51.48
C THR A 941 78.78 -46.75 52.70
N ASN A 942 77.75 -47.53 53.03
CA ASN A 942 77.81 -48.64 53.97
C ASN A 942 76.84 -49.73 53.50
N VAL A 943 77.17 -50.98 53.82
CA VAL A 943 76.28 -52.11 53.57
C VAL A 943 76.10 -52.85 54.89
N THR A 944 74.87 -52.89 55.38
CA THR A 944 74.49 -53.65 56.57
C THR A 944 73.70 -54.88 56.15
N VAL A 945 74.25 -56.07 56.39
CA VAL A 945 73.57 -57.35 56.15
C VAL A 945 73.56 -58.14 57.46
N GLY A 946 72.41 -58.14 58.15
CA GLY A 946 72.32 -58.69 59.51
C GLY A 946 73.29 -57.99 60.46
N ASP A 947 74.11 -58.76 61.18
CA ASP A 947 75.11 -58.24 62.13
C ASP A 947 76.46 -57.86 61.48
N THR A 948 76.59 -58.01 60.16
CA THR A 948 77.79 -57.66 59.39
C THR A 948 77.65 -56.26 58.81
N THR A 949 78.62 -55.41 59.14
CA THR A 949 78.78 -54.09 58.55
C THR A 949 80.02 -54.09 57.65
N ILE A 950 79.81 -53.63 56.41
CA ILE A 950 80.88 -53.35 55.46
C ILE A 950 80.88 -51.85 55.24
N ASP A 951 81.95 -51.20 55.68
CA ASP A 951 82.15 -49.76 55.55
C ASP A 951 83.60 -49.45 55.18
N SER A 952 83.96 -48.17 55.28
CA SER A 952 85.31 -47.69 54.97
C SER A 952 86.40 -48.23 55.90
N ASP A 953 86.06 -48.82 57.05
CA ASP A 953 87.01 -49.38 58.01
C ASP A 953 87.25 -50.88 57.82
N GLY A 954 86.34 -51.58 57.14
CA GLY A 954 86.51 -52.98 56.72
C GLY A 954 85.27 -53.83 56.92
N VAL A 955 85.45 -55.10 57.24
CA VAL A 955 84.36 -56.03 57.59
C VAL A 955 84.31 -56.17 59.10
N LYS A 956 83.20 -55.71 59.69
CA LYS A 956 82.94 -55.85 61.11
C LYS A 956 81.71 -56.70 61.35
N ILE A 957 81.90 -57.79 62.10
CA ILE A 957 80.82 -58.64 62.59
C ILE A 957 80.61 -58.29 64.07
N THR A 958 79.42 -57.85 64.43
CA THR A 958 79.10 -57.53 65.83
C THR A 958 79.28 -58.79 66.70
N ASN A 959 80.12 -58.73 67.73
CA ASN A 959 80.52 -59.85 68.59
C ASN A 959 81.27 -61.01 67.89
N GLY A 960 81.86 -60.78 66.72
CA GLY A 960 82.61 -61.79 65.96
C GLY A 960 83.99 -61.31 65.51
N PRO A 961 84.73 -62.14 64.76
CA PRO A 961 86.00 -61.75 64.16
C PRO A 961 85.82 -60.52 63.26
N SER A 962 86.81 -59.64 63.26
CA SER A 962 86.81 -58.47 62.38
C SER A 962 88.08 -58.41 61.54
N VAL A 963 87.91 -57.91 60.31
CA VAL A 963 89.01 -57.59 59.40
C VAL A 963 88.89 -56.11 59.10
N THR A 964 89.68 -55.32 59.80
CA THR A 964 89.68 -53.87 59.65
C THR A 964 91.03 -53.39 59.13
N LYS A 965 91.13 -52.11 58.77
CA LYS A 965 92.42 -51.46 58.47
C LYS A 965 93.46 -51.59 59.60
N SER A 966 93.01 -51.83 60.84
CA SER A 966 93.87 -52.03 62.02
C SER A 966 94.41 -53.46 62.16
N GLY A 967 93.99 -54.40 61.30
CA GLY A 967 94.45 -55.80 61.31
C GLY A 967 93.32 -56.81 61.53
N ILE A 968 93.72 -58.05 61.82
CA ILE A 968 92.80 -59.16 62.09
C ILE A 968 92.63 -59.28 63.61
N ASP A 969 91.42 -59.05 64.10
CA ASP A 969 91.02 -59.42 65.47
C ASP A 969 90.15 -60.67 65.42
N ALA A 970 90.70 -61.78 65.94
CA ALA A 970 90.02 -63.07 66.00
C ALA A 970 88.95 -63.16 67.11
N ALA A 971 88.72 -62.08 67.87
CA ALA A 971 87.78 -62.02 69.00
C ALA A 971 88.01 -63.14 70.03
N GLY A 972 89.28 -63.44 70.32
CA GLY A 972 89.69 -64.48 71.29
C GLY A 972 89.72 -65.92 70.76
N ASN A 973 89.46 -66.15 69.46
CA ASN A 973 89.45 -67.49 68.87
C ASN A 973 90.84 -67.97 68.44
N LYS A 974 91.06 -69.30 68.48
CA LYS A 974 92.31 -69.92 67.99
C LYS A 974 92.45 -69.72 66.48
N ILE A 975 93.64 -69.32 66.06
CA ILE A 975 94.03 -69.28 64.64
C ILE A 975 94.73 -70.62 64.32
N THR A 976 94.05 -71.50 63.59
CA THR A 976 94.59 -72.79 63.13
C THR A 976 95.11 -72.69 61.69
N ASN A 977 95.91 -73.66 61.23
CA ASN A 977 96.57 -73.68 59.91
C ASN A 977 97.67 -72.62 59.68
N VAL A 978 98.36 -72.19 60.73
CA VAL A 978 99.55 -71.34 60.61
C VAL A 978 100.77 -72.17 60.21
N LYS A 979 101.24 -71.98 58.97
CA LYS A 979 102.48 -72.59 58.44
C LYS A 979 103.70 -72.00 59.16
N ALA A 980 104.83 -72.70 59.19
CA ALA A 980 106.04 -72.20 59.84
C ALA A 980 106.45 -70.87 59.19
N GLY A 981 106.68 -69.84 60.01
CA GLY A 981 107.05 -68.51 59.52
C GLY A 981 108.46 -68.52 58.90
N GLU A 982 108.61 -67.91 57.73
CA GLU A 982 109.88 -67.79 57.01
C GLU A 982 110.43 -66.35 57.04
N ALA A 983 109.57 -65.34 57.17
CA ALA A 983 109.93 -63.93 57.36
C ALA A 983 109.72 -63.46 58.81
N ASP A 984 110.45 -62.42 59.24
CA ASP A 984 110.39 -61.86 60.61
C ASP A 984 108.98 -61.39 61.03
N THR A 985 108.09 -61.16 60.07
CA THR A 985 106.71 -60.70 60.27
C THR A 985 105.67 -61.84 60.29
N ASP A 986 106.09 -63.08 60.11
CA ASP A 986 105.19 -64.24 60.09
C ASP A 986 104.87 -64.72 61.51
N ALA A 987 103.68 -65.31 61.69
CA ALA A 987 103.31 -65.95 62.94
C ALA A 987 104.08 -67.28 63.13
N VAL A 988 104.88 -67.38 64.20
CA VAL A 988 105.64 -68.61 64.54
C VAL A 988 104.73 -69.72 65.07
N ASN A 989 104.95 -70.95 64.59
CA ASN A 989 104.21 -72.12 65.05
C ASN A 989 104.97 -72.93 66.11
N VAL A 990 104.26 -73.83 66.81
CA VAL A 990 104.79 -74.56 67.99
C VAL A 990 105.99 -75.47 67.64
N SER A 991 106.16 -75.90 66.39
CA SER A 991 107.32 -76.72 66.00
C SER A 991 108.62 -75.90 65.94
N GLN A 992 108.56 -74.61 65.57
CA GLN A 992 109.71 -73.71 65.57
C GLN A 992 110.27 -73.46 66.98
N LEU A 993 109.42 -73.45 68.01
CA LEU A 993 109.83 -73.23 69.42
C LEU A 993 110.59 -74.43 70.03
N LYS A 994 110.28 -75.65 69.61
CA LYS A 994 110.94 -76.87 70.15
C LYS A 994 112.37 -77.06 69.64
N ALA A 995 112.72 -76.52 68.47
CA ALA A 995 114.08 -76.60 67.92
C ALA A 995 115.08 -75.69 68.66
N ALA A 996 114.64 -74.55 69.18
CA ALA A 996 115.49 -73.58 69.87
C ALA A 996 115.99 -74.06 71.25
N THR A 997 115.24 -74.92 71.95
CA THR A 997 115.54 -75.37 73.31
C THR A 997 116.59 -76.48 73.41
N GLY A 998 116.85 -77.22 72.31
CA GLY A 998 117.86 -78.29 72.27
C GLY A 998 119.31 -77.81 72.25
N ASN A 999 119.60 -76.66 71.64
CA ASN A 999 120.97 -76.13 71.51
C ASN A 999 121.55 -75.56 72.82
N VAL A 1000 120.71 -75.18 73.77
CA VAL A 1000 121.12 -74.60 75.06
C VAL A 1000 121.68 -75.68 76.01
N HIS A 1001 121.13 -76.90 75.97
CA HIS A 1001 121.56 -78.00 76.85
C HIS A 1001 123.01 -78.47 76.57
N ASN A 1002 123.48 -78.40 75.31
CA ASN A 1002 124.83 -78.85 74.95
C ASN A 1002 125.94 -77.84 75.32
N ARG A 1003 125.63 -76.54 75.43
CA ARG A 1003 126.61 -75.50 75.82
C ARG A 1003 126.95 -75.56 77.32
N ILE A 1004 126.00 -75.94 78.16
CA ILE A 1004 126.15 -75.96 79.64
C ILE A 1004 127.11 -77.08 80.10
N ASN A 1005 127.17 -78.21 79.39
CA ASN A 1005 128.06 -79.33 79.74
C ASN A 1005 129.55 -79.08 79.44
N LYS A 1006 129.88 -78.14 78.53
CA LYS A 1006 131.28 -77.80 78.18
C LYS A 1006 131.93 -76.88 79.22
N VAL A 1007 131.18 -75.87 79.70
CA VAL A 1007 131.66 -74.88 80.69
C VAL A 1007 131.95 -75.51 82.06
N ASN A 1008 131.18 -76.51 82.47
CA ASN A 1008 131.35 -77.17 83.78
C ASN A 1008 132.63 -78.03 83.88
N LYS A 1009 133.23 -78.43 82.74
CA LYS A 1009 134.50 -79.19 82.71
C LYS A 1009 135.75 -78.29 82.69
N GLU A 1010 135.70 -77.14 82.01
CA GLU A 1010 136.82 -76.18 81.95
C GLU A 1010 137.07 -75.50 83.32
N LEU A 1011 136.02 -75.20 84.09
CA LEU A 1011 136.13 -74.64 85.45
C LEU A 1011 136.84 -75.59 86.43
N ARG A 1012 136.61 -76.90 86.33
CA ARG A 1012 137.16 -77.91 87.26
C ARG A 1012 138.65 -78.13 87.05
N ALA A 1013 139.12 -78.03 85.80
CA ALA A 1013 140.53 -78.18 85.45
C ALA A 1013 141.39 -76.97 85.88
N GLY A 1014 140.82 -75.76 85.90
CA GLY A 1014 141.49 -74.57 86.45
C GLY A 1014 141.77 -74.66 87.96
N ILE A 1015 140.85 -75.24 88.74
CA ILE A 1015 141.00 -75.43 90.19
C ILE A 1015 142.04 -76.52 90.51
N ALA A 1016 142.12 -77.58 89.70
CA ALA A 1016 143.18 -78.59 89.84
C ALA A 1016 144.58 -77.97 89.65
N GLY A 1017 144.74 -77.06 88.67
CA GLY A 1017 145.98 -76.31 88.43
C GLY A 1017 146.40 -75.42 89.61
N ALA A 1018 145.44 -74.75 90.24
CA ALA A 1018 145.68 -73.95 91.44
C ALA A 1018 146.09 -74.80 92.66
N ASN A 1019 145.45 -75.97 92.88
CA ASN A 1019 145.82 -76.91 93.95
C ASN A 1019 147.24 -77.47 93.77
N ALA A 1020 147.64 -77.79 92.54
CA ALA A 1020 148.99 -78.25 92.24
C ALA A 1020 150.03 -77.15 92.52
N ALA A 1021 149.72 -75.90 92.14
CA ALA A 1021 150.61 -74.76 92.32
C ALA A 1021 150.76 -74.32 93.79
N ALA A 1022 149.73 -74.49 94.61
CA ALA A 1022 149.76 -74.21 96.06
C ALA A 1022 150.63 -75.20 96.85
N GLY A 1023 150.79 -76.44 96.36
CA GLY A 1023 151.58 -77.48 97.00
C GLY A 1023 153.10 -77.37 96.85
N LEU A 1024 153.62 -76.35 96.15
CA LEU A 1024 155.05 -76.18 95.88
C LEU A 1024 155.80 -75.57 97.10
N PRO A 1025 156.79 -76.26 97.70
CA PRO A 1025 157.64 -75.75 98.78
C PRO A 1025 158.45 -74.49 98.40
N GLN A 1026 158.81 -73.70 99.41
CA GLN A 1026 159.61 -72.47 99.29
C GLN A 1026 160.95 -72.63 100.03
N VAL A 1027 162.01 -72.03 99.51
CA VAL A 1027 163.33 -72.03 100.16
C VAL A 1027 163.30 -71.20 101.47
N TYR A 1028 163.89 -71.75 102.54
CA TYR A 1028 163.94 -71.14 103.86
C TYR A 1028 165.38 -70.93 104.40
N ILE A 1029 166.40 -71.28 103.60
CA ILE A 1029 167.82 -71.19 103.96
C ILE A 1029 168.50 -70.08 103.13
N PRO A 1030 169.18 -69.10 103.76
CA PRO A 1030 169.83 -67.98 103.07
C PRO A 1030 170.92 -68.42 102.08
N GLY A 1031 170.99 -67.75 100.92
CA GLY A 1031 171.98 -68.01 99.87
C GLY A 1031 171.81 -69.29 99.04
N LYS A 1032 170.70 -70.04 99.19
CA LYS A 1032 170.41 -71.29 98.45
C LYS A 1032 169.22 -71.18 97.51
N SER A 1033 169.17 -72.08 96.52
CA SER A 1033 168.09 -72.20 95.51
C SER A 1033 167.39 -73.56 95.61
N MET A 1034 166.10 -73.63 95.27
CA MET A 1034 165.24 -74.82 95.37
C MET A 1034 164.39 -74.98 94.11
N VAL A 1035 164.31 -76.21 93.58
CA VAL A 1035 163.33 -76.62 92.55
C VAL A 1035 162.38 -77.62 93.18
N ALA A 1036 161.08 -77.51 92.92
CA ALA A 1036 160.07 -78.43 93.42
C ALA A 1036 159.02 -78.78 92.37
N ALA A 1037 158.36 -79.92 92.56
CA ALA A 1037 157.21 -80.36 91.78
C ALA A 1037 156.08 -80.79 92.72
N ALA A 1038 154.84 -80.52 92.33
CA ALA A 1038 153.63 -80.83 93.10
C ALA A 1038 152.49 -81.24 92.15
N ALA A 1039 151.60 -82.09 92.63
CA ALA A 1039 150.44 -82.56 91.88
C ALA A 1039 149.15 -82.23 92.62
N GLY A 1040 148.10 -81.87 91.88
CA GLY A 1040 146.80 -81.48 92.41
C GLY A 1040 145.66 -82.12 91.63
N THR A 1041 144.59 -82.48 92.32
CA THR A 1041 143.39 -83.08 91.73
C THR A 1041 142.15 -82.33 92.20
N PHE A 1042 141.14 -82.23 91.33
CA PHE A 1042 139.83 -81.69 91.70
C PHE A 1042 138.71 -82.31 90.85
N LYS A 1043 137.83 -83.10 91.48
CA LYS A 1043 136.58 -83.68 90.91
C LYS A 1043 136.70 -84.26 89.48
N GLY A 1044 137.73 -85.06 89.23
CA GLY A 1044 137.93 -85.82 87.98
C GLY A 1044 138.90 -85.20 86.98
N GLU A 1045 139.38 -83.98 87.24
CA GLU A 1045 140.46 -83.33 86.48
C GLU A 1045 141.75 -83.31 87.34
N SER A 1046 142.91 -83.37 86.69
CA SER A 1046 144.22 -83.46 87.34
C SER A 1046 145.18 -82.40 86.81
N ALA A 1047 146.15 -81.98 87.60
CA ALA A 1047 147.16 -81.01 87.19
C ALA A 1047 148.51 -81.25 87.86
N LEU A 1048 149.58 -80.86 87.15
CA LEU A 1048 150.97 -80.97 87.57
C LEU A 1048 151.58 -79.57 87.61
N ALA A 1049 152.34 -79.27 88.67
CA ALA A 1049 153.01 -77.99 88.86
C ALA A 1049 154.49 -78.17 89.17
N VAL A 1050 155.30 -77.20 88.73
CA VAL A 1050 156.75 -77.12 88.93
C VAL A 1050 157.13 -75.72 89.34
N GLY A 1051 158.10 -75.56 90.23
CA GLY A 1051 158.52 -74.25 90.72
C GLY A 1051 159.97 -74.17 91.15
N TYR A 1052 160.47 -72.93 91.22
CA TYR A 1052 161.83 -72.56 91.58
C TYR A 1052 161.79 -71.46 92.64
N SER A 1053 162.66 -71.47 93.66
CA SER A 1053 162.77 -70.36 94.62
C SER A 1053 164.20 -70.13 95.13
N ARG A 1054 164.51 -68.89 95.57
CA ARG A 1054 165.83 -68.48 96.07
C ARG A 1054 165.74 -67.42 97.18
N SER A 1055 166.59 -67.53 98.22
CA SER A 1055 166.72 -66.53 99.29
C SER A 1055 168.05 -65.76 99.17
N SER A 1056 168.07 -64.46 99.47
CA SER A 1056 169.27 -63.61 99.42
C SER A 1056 170.26 -63.99 100.52
N ASP A 1057 171.53 -63.67 100.31
CA ASP A 1057 172.61 -64.13 101.21
C ASP A 1057 172.50 -63.54 102.63
N ASN A 1058 171.87 -62.38 102.78
CA ASN A 1058 171.55 -61.76 104.07
C ASN A 1058 170.16 -62.14 104.61
N GLY A 1059 169.45 -63.05 103.94
CA GLY A 1059 168.15 -63.57 104.35
C GLY A 1059 166.98 -62.60 104.20
N LYS A 1060 167.15 -61.42 103.61
CA LYS A 1060 166.09 -60.40 103.54
C LYS A 1060 165.18 -60.49 102.32
N VAL A 1061 165.56 -61.17 101.23
CA VAL A 1061 164.72 -61.29 100.01
C VAL A 1061 164.52 -62.75 99.64
N ILE A 1062 163.31 -63.15 99.31
CA ILE A 1062 162.96 -64.47 98.76
C ILE A 1062 162.26 -64.28 97.41
N LEU A 1063 162.68 -65.03 96.39
CA LEU A 1063 162.07 -65.08 95.05
C LEU A 1063 161.50 -66.47 94.79
N LYS A 1064 160.34 -66.58 94.14
CA LYS A 1064 159.68 -67.83 93.78
C LYS A 1064 159.02 -67.74 92.39
N LEU A 1065 159.32 -68.67 91.49
CA LEU A 1065 158.67 -68.89 90.19
C LEU A 1065 157.92 -70.22 90.21
N GLN A 1066 156.77 -70.32 89.54
CA GLN A 1066 156.08 -71.60 89.35
C GLN A 1066 155.20 -71.63 88.08
N GLY A 1067 154.99 -72.83 87.54
CA GLY A 1067 154.11 -73.12 86.40
C GLY A 1067 153.34 -74.41 86.61
N ASN A 1068 152.14 -74.52 86.05
CA ASN A 1068 151.28 -75.71 86.11
C ASN A 1068 150.56 -75.98 84.78
N ALA A 1069 150.22 -77.24 84.54
CA ALA A 1069 149.47 -77.73 83.38
C ALA A 1069 148.38 -78.73 83.83
N ASN A 1070 147.20 -78.70 83.20
CA ASN A 1070 146.06 -79.54 83.58
C ASN A 1070 145.60 -80.51 82.46
N THR A 1071 144.69 -81.43 82.80
CA THR A 1071 144.13 -82.46 81.90
C THR A 1071 143.24 -81.95 80.75
N ARG A 1072 142.95 -80.64 80.69
CA ARG A 1072 142.22 -79.98 79.57
C ARG A 1072 143.15 -79.25 78.60
N GLY A 1073 144.45 -79.24 78.89
CA GLY A 1073 145.49 -78.63 78.04
C GLY A 1073 145.78 -77.18 78.38
N ASP A 1074 145.17 -76.62 79.42
CA ASP A 1074 145.41 -75.23 79.82
C ASP A 1074 146.67 -75.10 80.68
N LEU A 1075 147.38 -73.98 80.52
CA LEU A 1075 148.65 -73.67 81.16
C LEU A 1075 148.51 -72.46 82.09
N GLY A 1076 149.14 -72.51 83.26
CA GLY A 1076 149.17 -71.41 84.23
C GLY A 1076 150.55 -71.21 84.83
N GLY A 1077 150.88 -69.99 85.29
CA GLY A 1077 152.15 -69.70 85.93
C GLY A 1077 152.13 -68.43 86.77
N SER A 1078 153.05 -68.31 87.72
CA SER A 1078 153.18 -67.16 88.60
C SER A 1078 154.62 -66.95 89.07
N VAL A 1079 154.95 -65.71 89.43
CA VAL A 1079 156.21 -65.31 90.05
C VAL A 1079 155.91 -64.43 91.27
N GLY A 1080 156.69 -64.58 92.33
CA GLY A 1080 156.55 -63.81 93.57
C GLY A 1080 157.90 -63.46 94.16
N VAL A 1081 157.96 -62.33 94.86
CA VAL A 1081 159.11 -61.85 95.64
C VAL A 1081 158.61 -61.43 97.03
N GLY A 1082 159.34 -61.75 98.08
CA GLY A 1082 159.07 -61.33 99.46
C GLY A 1082 160.32 -60.74 100.10
N TYR A 1083 160.16 -59.66 100.86
CA TYR A 1083 161.23 -59.03 101.65
C TYR A 1083 160.91 -59.17 103.14
N GLN A 1084 161.86 -59.63 103.96
CA GLN A 1084 161.72 -59.82 105.40
C GLN A 1084 162.76 -58.97 106.17
N TRP A 1085 162.34 -58.32 107.27
CA TRP A 1085 163.15 -57.42 108.10
C TRP A 1085 163.31 -57.90 109.54
#